data_AF-A0A9W9YLQ4-F1
#
_entry.id   AF-A0A9W9YLQ4-F1
#
_cell.length_a   1.000
_cell.length_b   1.000
_cell.length_c   1.000
_cell.angle_alpha   90.00
_cell.angle_beta   90.00
_cell.angle_gamma   90.00
#
_symmetry.space_group_name_H-M   'P 1'
#
loop_
_entity.id
_entity.type
_entity.pdbx_description
1 polymer ?
#
loop_
_entity_poly.entity_id
_entity_poly.type
_entity_poly.pdbx_seq_one_letter_code
_entity_poly.pdbx_strand_id
1 'polypeptide(L)'
;MFVCFSNKKYSIVIIGSGPTGLGAAQRLYELSEQFPDISVTILEQHDKPGGLASSERDDQDFLWDMGGHVVFSHYQYFDDTLDRAINNWNRRERASYAFMKGSDGIRRFIPYPVQSNIEVMDKVDQQKCLSGLEDVVANAVKDKPANFDQWLVRNFGVGLCEVFMRKYNRKVWTVDPSEMNSVWVGERVAVPNITAIKLKISGYDNGNLVKESAWGPNHFFRFPKYKGTGGIWQAVADSLPREWFKFRHKVVGLDIDTNSVMIESGTWKKSIHELKFDTLISTIPLDMLVNMITGRNGSPEEMKEMTSHLLYSHTHVIGIGLTGQPPQVLLNKSWMYFPDSDSPFYRITVFSSYSDDHVPEPGKQWSLMCEAAEPKHNPNLEYWTKENLITATIQALRVYRFITPDMVVSKYHRRLDHGYPIPSINREVILDKVQPWLESKDIYSRGRFGGWRYEVSNQDHSFMQGVEVTDKLLRGIPEETYFDPNIVNSRRNTGRKFSERLNDYEFVIAHYNESLDWIRPIVNHTHVYHKGKDLQPPPLHLYAWERLPNVGRESHTYLYHIIKNYEKLPEITVFLQGDSSHLHGEYIKNPMEYVYNIKKNINCAVGISRLASWGRIKHLEKWRNFIRSGAMRIAKFTVGRFFQKLFGFKHPRYVHWCPGACFATTREIIQKHPKDFYIKAISYVDNHRNPEEGHYFERLWSTIFS
;
A
#
# COMPACT_ATOMS: atom_id res chain seq x y z
N MET A 1 26.66 -8.54 -16.85
CA MET A 1 27.89 -7.74 -17.07
C MET A 1 28.21 -7.08 -15.74
N PHE A 2 29.34 -7.41 -15.11
CA PHE A 2 29.69 -6.86 -13.79
C PHE A 2 30.02 -5.37 -13.94
N VAL A 3 29.36 -4.53 -13.14
CA VAL A 3 29.60 -3.07 -13.11
C VAL A 3 30.94 -2.81 -12.42
N CYS A 4 31.90 -2.24 -13.14
CA CYS A 4 33.11 -1.64 -12.56
C CYS A 4 32.73 -0.28 -11.96
N PHE A 5 32.92 -0.10 -10.66
CA PHE A 5 32.57 1.14 -9.96
C PHE A 5 33.63 2.23 -10.21
N SER A 6 33.23 3.26 -10.94
CA SER A 6 33.81 4.61 -10.78
C SER A 6 33.32 5.23 -9.46
N ASN A 7 34.01 6.23 -8.90
CA ASN A 7 33.63 6.96 -7.67
C ASN A 7 32.26 7.71 -7.75
N LYS A 8 31.41 7.44 -8.74
CA LYS A 8 30.10 8.05 -8.95
C LYS A 8 29.02 7.04 -8.56
N LYS A 9 28.11 7.42 -7.65
CA LYS A 9 26.92 6.63 -7.30
C LYS A 9 26.04 6.41 -8.54
N TYR A 10 25.49 5.21 -8.69
CA TYR A 10 24.57 4.85 -9.75
C TYR A 10 23.19 5.47 -9.47
N SER A 11 22.71 6.33 -10.37
CA SER A 11 21.50 7.13 -10.19
C SER A 11 20.28 6.44 -10.80
N ILE A 12 19.33 6.04 -9.95
CA ILE A 12 18.01 5.58 -10.36
C ILE A 12 17.00 6.70 -10.10
N VAL A 13 16.38 7.19 -11.18
CA VAL A 13 15.28 8.15 -11.10
C VAL A 13 13.96 7.41 -11.31
N ILE A 14 12.99 7.66 -10.44
CA ILE A 14 11.61 7.17 -10.57
C ILE A 14 10.71 8.36 -10.88
N ILE A 15 9.93 8.29 -11.96
CA ILE A 15 8.91 9.31 -12.26
C ILE A 15 7.53 8.78 -11.86
N GLY A 16 6.89 9.49 -10.93
CA GLY A 16 5.59 9.18 -10.37
C GLY A 16 5.67 8.38 -9.07
N SER A 17 4.82 8.74 -8.11
CA SER A 17 4.70 8.10 -6.80
C SER A 17 3.35 7.43 -6.58
N GLY A 18 2.76 6.91 -7.67
CA GLY A 18 1.64 5.96 -7.62
C GLY A 18 2.10 4.55 -7.20
N PRO A 19 1.19 3.56 -7.18
CA PRO A 19 1.50 2.19 -6.73
C PRO A 19 2.77 1.61 -7.35
N THR A 20 2.97 1.77 -8.67
CA THR A 20 4.18 1.28 -9.36
C THR A 20 5.46 1.94 -8.87
N GLY A 21 5.49 3.27 -8.78
CA GLY A 21 6.67 4.00 -8.32
C GLY A 21 7.01 3.67 -6.87
N LEU A 22 5.99 3.52 -6.02
CA LEU A 22 6.15 3.10 -4.63
C LEU A 22 6.59 1.64 -4.51
N GLY A 23 6.16 0.75 -5.41
CA GLY A 23 6.64 -0.63 -5.47
C GLY A 23 8.13 -0.71 -5.81
N ALA A 24 8.58 0.08 -6.78
CA ALA A 24 10.00 0.19 -7.09
C ALA A 24 10.79 0.77 -5.91
N ALA A 25 10.32 1.86 -5.32
CA ALA A 25 10.96 2.49 -4.17
C ALA A 25 11.04 1.57 -2.95
N GLN A 26 9.97 0.84 -2.63
CA GLN A 26 9.95 -0.15 -1.55
C GLN A 26 11.01 -1.22 -1.77
N ARG A 27 11.11 -1.75 -2.99
CA ARG A 27 12.07 -2.80 -3.30
C ARG A 27 13.51 -2.29 -3.29
N LEU A 28 13.75 -1.07 -3.77
CA LEU A 28 15.05 -0.40 -3.69
C LEU A 28 15.47 -0.17 -2.24
N TYR A 29 14.54 0.26 -1.39
CA TYR A 29 14.81 0.46 0.03
C TYR A 29 15.22 -0.85 0.72
N GLU A 30 14.47 -1.93 0.46
CA GLU A 30 14.77 -3.27 1.00
C GLU A 30 16.15 -3.80 0.58
N LEU A 31 16.59 -3.47 -0.65
CA LEU A 31 17.86 -3.91 -1.21
C LEU A 31 19.01 -2.91 -0.99
N SER A 32 18.75 -1.74 -0.41
CA SER A 32 19.74 -0.65 -0.29
C SER A 32 21.02 -1.04 0.44
N GLU A 33 20.95 -1.93 1.44
CA GLU A 33 22.14 -2.46 2.14
C GLU A 33 23.02 -3.34 1.22
N GLN A 34 22.43 -4.03 0.24
CA GLN A 34 23.14 -4.87 -0.72
C GLN A 34 23.74 -4.05 -1.88
N PHE A 35 23.19 -2.86 -2.13
CA PHE A 35 23.59 -1.97 -3.22
C PHE A 35 23.79 -0.52 -2.72
N PRO A 36 24.78 -0.28 -1.84
CA PRO A 36 24.96 1.02 -1.15
C PRO A 36 25.37 2.18 -2.07
N ASP A 37 25.85 1.87 -3.27
CA ASP A 37 26.29 2.86 -4.27
C ASP A 37 25.14 3.37 -5.15
N ILE A 38 23.89 2.98 -4.88
CA ILE A 38 22.72 3.49 -5.60
C ILE A 38 22.19 4.76 -4.92
N SER A 39 21.95 5.80 -5.72
CA SER A 39 21.17 6.97 -5.31
C SER A 39 19.80 6.94 -5.97
N VAL A 40 18.75 7.14 -5.18
CA VAL A 40 17.35 7.12 -5.65
C VAL A 40 16.76 8.53 -5.59
N THR A 41 16.08 8.96 -6.65
CA THR A 41 15.26 10.18 -6.67
C THR A 41 13.89 9.87 -7.25
N ILE A 42 12.83 10.24 -6.54
CA ILE A 42 11.43 10.06 -6.94
C ILE A 42 10.84 11.44 -7.26
N LEU A 43 10.41 11.64 -8.49
CA LEU A 43 9.80 12.89 -8.95
C LEU A 43 8.28 12.73 -9.01
N GLU A 44 7.55 13.60 -8.30
CA GLU A 44 6.09 13.60 -8.26
C GLU A 44 5.57 15.02 -8.55
N GLN A 45 4.65 15.16 -9.50
CA GLN A 45 4.08 16.46 -9.85
C GLN A 45 3.10 16.96 -8.79
N HIS A 46 2.42 16.06 -8.09
CA HIS A 46 1.51 16.39 -7.00
C HIS A 46 2.26 16.62 -5.69
N ASP A 47 1.55 17.07 -4.66
CA ASP A 47 2.12 17.29 -3.32
C ASP A 47 2.00 16.08 -2.39
N LYS A 48 1.38 15.01 -2.88
CA LYS A 48 1.13 13.74 -2.17
C LYS A 48 1.30 12.55 -3.13
N PRO A 49 1.65 11.37 -2.60
CA PRO A 49 1.73 10.13 -3.36
C PRO A 49 0.35 9.51 -3.62
N GLY A 50 0.33 8.45 -4.44
CA GLY A 50 -0.84 7.60 -4.68
C GLY A 50 -1.36 7.63 -6.12
N GLY A 51 -1.12 8.70 -6.88
CA GLY A 51 -1.55 8.80 -8.28
C GLY A 51 -3.05 8.55 -8.45
N LEU A 52 -3.44 7.65 -9.37
CA LEU A 52 -4.83 7.23 -9.57
C LEU A 52 -5.41 6.41 -8.41
N ALA A 53 -4.62 6.04 -7.41
CA ALA A 53 -5.08 5.39 -6.18
C ALA A 53 -5.12 6.36 -4.99
N SER A 54 -5.19 7.67 -5.26
CA SER A 54 -5.32 8.71 -4.24
C SER A 54 -6.78 8.91 -3.78
N SER A 55 -6.92 9.65 -2.69
CA SER A 55 -8.21 10.10 -2.15
C SER A 55 -8.14 11.59 -1.86
N GLU A 56 -9.24 12.30 -2.07
CA GLU A 56 -9.41 13.72 -1.79
C GLU A 56 -10.62 13.92 -0.88
N ARG A 57 -10.57 14.91 0.03
CA ARG A 57 -11.78 15.42 0.70
C ARG A 57 -12.27 16.66 -0.05
N ASP A 58 -13.57 16.78 -0.22
CA ASP A 58 -14.18 17.99 -0.78
C ASP A 58 -14.39 19.08 0.28
N ASP A 59 -14.92 20.24 -0.13
CA ASP A 59 -15.15 21.40 0.74
C ASP A 59 -16.18 21.14 1.84
N GLN A 60 -16.95 20.05 1.75
CA GLN A 60 -17.91 19.61 2.76
C GLN A 60 -17.37 18.43 3.58
N ASP A 61 -16.06 18.13 3.46
CA ASP A 61 -15.34 17.07 4.17
C ASP A 61 -15.77 15.63 3.80
N PHE A 62 -16.48 15.43 2.69
CA PHE A 62 -16.70 14.08 2.15
C PHE A 62 -15.44 13.56 1.48
N LEU A 63 -15.10 12.29 1.71
CA LEU A 63 -13.95 11.64 1.09
C LEU A 63 -14.34 10.98 -0.25
N TRP A 64 -13.49 11.14 -1.26
CA TRP A 64 -13.64 10.57 -2.58
C TRP A 64 -12.33 9.93 -3.04
N ASP A 65 -12.39 8.66 -3.45
CA ASP A 65 -11.31 8.01 -4.18
C ASP A 65 -11.37 8.41 -5.67
N MET A 66 -10.25 8.24 -6.40
CA MET A 66 -10.22 8.43 -7.86
C MET A 66 -10.86 7.25 -8.63
N GLY A 67 -12.06 6.83 -8.20
CA GLY A 67 -12.80 5.66 -8.70
C GLY A 67 -13.04 4.61 -7.62
N GLY A 68 -13.95 3.66 -7.89
CA GLY A 68 -14.31 2.58 -6.96
C GLY A 68 -13.19 1.54 -6.80
N HIS A 69 -12.25 1.81 -5.89
CA HIS A 69 -11.17 0.90 -5.54
C HIS A 69 -11.55 -0.05 -4.40
N VAL A 70 -11.11 -1.31 -4.51
CA VAL A 70 -11.18 -2.30 -3.43
C VAL A 70 -9.86 -3.06 -3.39
N VAL A 71 -9.41 -3.43 -2.19
CA VAL A 71 -8.16 -4.17 -2.03
C VAL A 71 -8.45 -5.67 -2.12
N PHE A 72 -7.88 -6.27 -3.17
CA PHE A 72 -7.70 -7.70 -3.37
C PHE A 72 -6.33 -7.88 -4.04
N SER A 73 -5.71 -9.04 -3.84
CA SER A 73 -4.31 -9.22 -4.21
C SER A 73 -4.03 -10.60 -4.76
N HIS A 74 -3.16 -10.66 -5.77
CA HIS A 74 -2.57 -11.90 -6.28
C HIS A 74 -1.20 -12.16 -5.64
N TYR A 75 -0.69 -11.31 -4.75
CA TYR A 75 0.70 -11.35 -4.28
C TYR A 75 0.80 -11.23 -2.76
N GLN A 76 1.52 -12.16 -2.14
CA GLN A 76 1.80 -12.08 -0.71
C GLN A 76 2.65 -10.86 -0.36
N TYR A 77 3.64 -10.52 -1.19
CA TYR A 77 4.49 -9.34 -0.97
C TYR A 77 3.69 -8.02 -0.94
N PHE A 78 2.66 -7.89 -1.79
CA PHE A 78 1.77 -6.74 -1.75
C PHE A 78 0.94 -6.70 -0.46
N ASP A 79 0.35 -7.84 -0.05
CA ASP A 79 -0.43 -7.89 1.18
C ASP A 79 0.41 -7.60 2.42
N ASP A 80 1.61 -8.18 2.49
CA ASP A 80 2.59 -7.91 3.54
C ASP A 80 3.01 -6.43 3.57
N THR A 81 3.11 -5.76 2.42
CA THR A 81 3.37 -4.31 2.35
C THR A 81 2.22 -3.53 2.96
N LEU A 82 0.98 -3.86 2.55
CA LEU A 82 -0.20 -3.15 3.02
C LEU A 82 -0.47 -3.39 4.51
N ASP A 83 -0.18 -4.59 5.02
CA ASP A 83 -0.31 -4.95 6.44
C ASP A 83 0.66 -4.16 7.33
N ARG A 84 1.86 -3.86 6.82
CA ARG A 84 2.81 -2.97 7.51
C ARG A 84 2.40 -1.50 7.45
N ALA A 85 1.75 -1.08 6.37
CA ALA A 85 1.32 0.30 6.18
C ALA A 85 0.05 0.65 6.96
N ILE A 86 -0.91 -0.27 7.07
CA ILE A 86 -2.24 -0.03 7.62
C ILE A 86 -2.60 -1.04 8.70
N ASN A 87 -2.84 -0.54 9.91
CA ASN A 87 -3.23 -1.36 11.07
C ASN A 87 -4.74 -1.66 11.14
N ASN A 88 -5.60 -0.83 10.52
CA ASN A 88 -7.06 -0.90 10.67
C ASN A 88 -7.76 -1.06 9.32
N TRP A 89 -8.36 -2.22 9.11
CA TRP A 89 -9.09 -2.57 7.90
C TRP A 89 -10.56 -2.86 8.22
N ASN A 90 -11.46 -2.33 7.41
CA ASN A 90 -12.83 -2.80 7.34
C ASN A 90 -12.87 -4.01 6.40
N ARG A 91 -13.58 -5.07 6.79
CA ARG A 91 -13.86 -6.22 5.92
C ARG A 91 -15.29 -6.13 5.41
N ARG A 92 -15.48 -6.30 4.11
CA ARG A 92 -16.79 -6.29 3.46
C ARG A 92 -16.98 -7.54 2.61
N GLU A 93 -18.21 -8.05 2.63
CA GLU A 93 -18.66 -9.01 1.64
C GLU A 93 -19.07 -8.25 0.38
N ARG A 94 -18.72 -8.80 -0.78
CA ARG A 94 -18.94 -8.14 -2.06
C ARG A 94 -20.33 -8.43 -2.58
N ALA A 95 -21.17 -7.41 -2.56
CA ALA A 95 -22.51 -7.43 -3.13
C ALA A 95 -22.57 -6.52 -4.36
N SER A 96 -22.36 -7.10 -5.54
CA SER A 96 -22.36 -6.37 -6.81
C SER A 96 -23.49 -6.79 -7.73
N TYR A 97 -24.05 -5.82 -8.45
CA TYR A 97 -25.24 -5.97 -9.27
C TYR A 97 -25.14 -5.18 -10.57
N ALA A 98 -25.77 -5.63 -11.64
CA ALA A 98 -26.16 -4.75 -12.74
C ALA A 98 -27.57 -4.19 -12.46
N PHE A 99 -27.73 -2.88 -12.58
CA PHE A 99 -29.03 -2.23 -12.55
C PHE A 99 -29.44 -1.85 -13.96
N MET A 100 -30.25 -2.70 -14.59
CA MET A 100 -30.53 -2.62 -16.02
C MET A 100 -32.01 -2.73 -16.36
N LYS A 101 -32.40 -2.09 -17.46
CA LYS A 101 -33.77 -2.09 -17.99
C LYS A 101 -33.99 -3.32 -18.87
N GLY A 102 -35.00 -4.12 -18.54
CA GLY A 102 -35.43 -5.26 -19.35
C GLY A 102 -36.23 -4.83 -20.59
N SER A 103 -36.52 -5.78 -21.46
CA SER A 103 -37.35 -5.58 -22.65
C SER A 103 -38.77 -5.12 -22.32
N ASP A 104 -39.27 -5.43 -21.12
CA ASP A 104 -40.54 -4.95 -20.57
C ASP A 104 -40.51 -3.51 -20.06
N GLY A 105 -39.36 -2.84 -20.14
CA GLY A 105 -39.14 -1.48 -19.68
C GLY A 105 -38.94 -1.32 -18.17
N ILE A 106 -38.91 -2.42 -17.41
CA ILE A 106 -38.74 -2.40 -15.95
C ILE A 106 -37.26 -2.59 -15.61
N ARG A 107 -36.76 -1.81 -14.65
CA ARG A 107 -35.39 -1.93 -14.13
C ARG A 107 -35.29 -2.98 -13.03
N ARG A 108 -34.23 -3.78 -13.08
CA ARG A 108 -33.96 -4.85 -12.10
C ARG A 108 -32.51 -4.82 -11.65
N PHE A 109 -32.29 -5.28 -10.42
CA PHE A 109 -30.97 -5.60 -9.91
C PHE A 109 -30.65 -7.05 -10.25
N ILE A 110 -29.82 -7.26 -11.27
CA ILE A 110 -29.32 -8.58 -11.65
C ILE A 110 -28.01 -8.82 -10.90
N PRO A 111 -27.89 -9.87 -10.06
CA PRO A 111 -26.65 -10.16 -9.36
C PRO A 111 -25.49 -10.36 -10.34
N TYR A 112 -24.32 -9.84 -9.98
CA TYR A 112 -23.10 -10.06 -10.77
C TYR A 112 -22.49 -11.43 -10.43
N PRO A 113 -21.98 -12.20 -11.43
CA PRO A 113 -21.93 -11.90 -12.86
C PRO A 113 -23.28 -12.07 -13.57
N VAL A 114 -23.66 -11.11 -14.42
CA VAL A 114 -24.97 -11.04 -15.10
C VAL A 114 -25.27 -12.29 -15.92
N GLN A 115 -24.26 -12.79 -16.64
CA GLN A 115 -24.34 -13.99 -17.47
C GLN A 115 -24.72 -15.26 -16.70
N SER A 116 -24.59 -15.27 -15.37
CA SER A 116 -24.91 -16.42 -14.52
C SER A 116 -26.18 -16.23 -13.70
N ASN A 117 -26.88 -15.10 -13.87
CA ASN A 117 -28.06 -14.74 -13.08
C ASN A 117 -29.22 -14.23 -13.96
N ILE A 118 -29.39 -14.82 -15.15
CA ILE A 118 -30.44 -14.44 -16.11
C ILE A 118 -31.86 -14.81 -15.63
N GLU A 119 -31.98 -15.63 -14.59
CA GLU A 119 -33.26 -15.99 -13.96
C GLU A 119 -34.04 -14.77 -13.45
N VAL A 120 -33.32 -13.69 -13.10
CA VAL A 120 -33.90 -12.46 -12.56
C VAL A 120 -34.43 -11.52 -13.68
N MET A 121 -34.03 -11.74 -14.93
CA MET A 121 -34.48 -10.92 -16.08
C MET A 121 -35.97 -11.13 -16.38
N ASP A 122 -36.57 -10.24 -17.18
CA ASP A 122 -37.89 -10.52 -17.74
C ASP A 122 -37.83 -11.75 -18.67
N LYS A 123 -38.99 -12.40 -18.90
CA LYS A 123 -39.03 -13.66 -19.64
C LYS A 123 -38.54 -13.54 -21.09
N VAL A 124 -38.68 -12.38 -21.73
CA VAL A 124 -38.23 -12.17 -23.11
C VAL A 124 -36.70 -12.15 -23.14
N ASP A 125 -36.08 -11.32 -22.31
CA ASP A 125 -34.62 -11.24 -22.24
C ASP A 125 -34.00 -12.54 -21.72
N GLN A 126 -34.63 -13.20 -20.74
CA GLN A 126 -34.19 -14.49 -20.20
C GLN A 126 -34.17 -15.56 -21.30
N GLN A 127 -35.26 -15.73 -22.06
CA GLN A 127 -35.33 -16.72 -23.14
C GLN A 127 -34.33 -16.43 -24.25
N LYS A 128 -34.20 -15.15 -24.62
CA LYS A 128 -33.22 -14.70 -25.61
C LYS A 128 -31.78 -15.02 -25.19
N CYS A 129 -31.44 -14.76 -23.92
CA CYS A 129 -30.13 -15.10 -23.35
C CYS A 129 -29.91 -16.61 -23.31
N LEU A 130 -30.89 -17.38 -22.87
CA LEU A 130 -30.81 -18.83 -22.78
C LEU A 130 -30.62 -19.48 -24.16
N SER A 131 -31.42 -19.10 -25.15
CA SER A 131 -31.30 -19.58 -26.53
C SER A 131 -29.91 -19.29 -27.09
N GLY A 132 -29.39 -18.08 -26.89
CA GLY A 132 -28.04 -17.73 -27.35
C GLY A 132 -26.94 -18.57 -26.67
N LEU A 133 -27.10 -18.93 -25.40
CA LEU A 133 -26.18 -19.84 -24.70
C LEU A 133 -26.28 -21.27 -25.22
N GLU A 134 -27.48 -21.76 -25.54
CA GLU A 134 -27.69 -23.08 -26.13
C GLU A 134 -27.05 -23.16 -27.52
N ASP A 135 -27.18 -22.11 -28.33
CA ASP A 135 -26.56 -22.02 -29.65
C ASP A 135 -25.03 -22.07 -29.60
N VAL A 136 -24.42 -21.43 -28.59
CA VAL A 136 -22.97 -21.49 -28.35
C VAL A 136 -22.52 -22.92 -28.06
N VAL A 137 -23.28 -23.66 -27.25
CA VAL A 137 -22.97 -25.06 -26.91
C VAL A 137 -23.14 -25.97 -28.12
N ALA A 138 -24.20 -25.75 -28.93
CA ALA A 138 -24.48 -26.53 -30.13
C ALA A 138 -23.47 -26.28 -31.26
N ASN A 139 -23.00 -25.03 -31.41
CA ASN A 139 -22.17 -24.58 -32.53
C ASN A 139 -20.81 -24.07 -32.07
N ALA A 140 -20.15 -24.79 -31.16
CA ALA A 140 -18.88 -24.36 -30.58
C ALA A 140 -17.78 -24.16 -31.65
N VAL A 141 -17.34 -22.91 -31.80
CA VAL A 141 -16.25 -22.52 -32.72
C VAL A 141 -14.91 -22.56 -31.98
N LYS A 142 -13.92 -23.28 -32.54
CA LYS A 142 -12.61 -23.49 -31.89
C LYS A 142 -11.51 -22.51 -32.31
N ASP A 143 -11.71 -21.75 -33.40
CA ASP A 143 -10.70 -20.80 -33.86
C ASP A 143 -10.53 -19.63 -32.89
N LYS A 144 -9.35 -18.98 -32.94
CA LYS A 144 -9.08 -17.78 -32.14
C LYS A 144 -10.00 -16.64 -32.59
N PRO A 145 -10.66 -15.90 -31.68
CA PRO A 145 -11.47 -14.74 -32.07
C PRO A 145 -10.58 -13.59 -32.53
N ALA A 146 -11.02 -12.88 -33.57
CA ALA A 146 -10.28 -11.75 -34.13
C ALA A 146 -10.31 -10.51 -33.24
N ASN A 147 -11.39 -10.35 -32.46
CA ASN A 147 -11.61 -9.21 -31.56
C ASN A 147 -12.49 -9.62 -30.37
N PHE A 148 -12.70 -8.68 -29.46
CA PHE A 148 -13.45 -8.92 -28.24
C PHE A 148 -14.94 -9.18 -28.49
N ASP A 149 -15.58 -8.55 -29.49
CA ASP A 149 -16.98 -8.87 -29.82
C ASP A 149 -17.16 -10.34 -30.26
N GLN A 150 -16.27 -10.84 -31.12
CA GLN A 150 -16.30 -12.25 -31.52
C GLN A 150 -16.06 -13.16 -30.32
N TRP A 151 -15.15 -12.80 -29.42
CA TRP A 151 -14.94 -13.55 -28.18
C TRP A 151 -16.21 -13.54 -27.31
N LEU A 152 -16.89 -12.40 -27.17
CA LEU A 152 -18.14 -12.27 -26.41
C LEU A 152 -19.24 -13.17 -27.02
N VAL A 153 -19.47 -13.09 -28.32
CA VAL A 153 -20.51 -13.90 -29.00
C VAL A 153 -20.22 -15.40 -28.85
N ARG A 154 -18.96 -15.81 -28.98
CA ARG A 154 -18.57 -17.23 -28.85
C ARG A 154 -18.68 -17.78 -27.43
N ASN A 155 -18.67 -16.93 -26.40
CA ASN A 155 -18.74 -17.38 -25.00
C ASN A 155 -20.10 -17.15 -24.34
N PHE A 156 -20.88 -16.16 -24.81
CA PHE A 156 -22.15 -15.74 -24.19
C PHE A 156 -23.35 -15.85 -25.12
N GLY A 157 -23.13 -16.00 -26.42
CA GLY A 157 -24.18 -15.98 -27.42
C GLY A 157 -24.70 -14.56 -27.70
N VAL A 158 -25.43 -14.42 -28.81
CA VAL A 158 -25.93 -13.11 -29.28
C VAL A 158 -26.87 -12.47 -28.26
N GLY A 159 -27.74 -13.27 -27.61
CA GLY A 159 -28.72 -12.78 -26.64
C GLY A 159 -28.10 -12.00 -25.48
N LEU A 160 -27.17 -12.60 -24.73
CA LEU A 160 -26.46 -11.92 -23.64
C LEU A 160 -25.61 -10.74 -24.13
N CYS A 161 -25.05 -10.84 -25.34
CA CYS A 161 -24.28 -9.75 -25.93
C CYS A 161 -25.13 -8.50 -26.17
N GLU A 162 -26.35 -8.67 -26.67
CA GLU A 162 -27.28 -7.56 -26.92
C GLU A 162 -27.90 -7.02 -25.63
N VAL A 163 -28.27 -7.91 -24.70
CA VAL A 163 -28.93 -7.53 -23.45
C VAL A 163 -27.98 -6.77 -22.54
N PHE A 164 -26.72 -7.21 -22.42
CA PHE A 164 -25.76 -6.67 -21.46
C PHE A 164 -24.36 -6.37 -22.03
N MET A 165 -23.66 -7.38 -22.58
CA MET A 165 -22.20 -7.28 -22.75
C MET A 165 -21.76 -6.13 -23.67
N ARG A 166 -22.39 -5.96 -24.83
CA ARG A 166 -22.03 -4.91 -25.78
C ARG A 166 -22.37 -3.52 -25.25
N LYS A 167 -23.54 -3.36 -24.61
CA LYS A 167 -23.99 -2.10 -23.99
C LYS A 167 -23.01 -1.65 -22.92
N TYR A 168 -22.73 -2.55 -21.97
CA TYR A 168 -21.86 -2.25 -20.83
C TYR A 168 -20.42 -1.95 -21.29
N ASN A 169 -19.85 -2.79 -22.18
CA ASN A 169 -18.48 -2.58 -22.64
C ASN A 169 -18.31 -1.30 -23.45
N ARG A 170 -19.24 -0.94 -24.34
CA ARG A 170 -19.20 0.36 -25.02
C ARG A 170 -19.21 1.52 -24.04
N LYS A 171 -19.99 1.41 -22.95
CA LYS A 171 -20.11 2.47 -21.96
C LYS A 171 -18.87 2.64 -21.08
N VAL A 172 -18.15 1.56 -20.77
CA VAL A 172 -16.91 1.62 -19.97
C VAL A 172 -15.71 1.97 -20.85
N TRP A 173 -15.58 1.30 -21.99
CA TRP A 173 -14.38 1.38 -22.84
C TRP A 173 -14.47 2.48 -23.88
N THR A 174 -15.64 3.07 -24.10
CA THR A 174 -15.87 4.18 -25.04
C THR A 174 -15.56 3.86 -26.51
N VAL A 175 -15.35 2.58 -26.83
CA VAL A 175 -15.12 2.03 -28.18
C VAL A 175 -16.01 0.80 -28.38
N ASP A 176 -16.23 0.39 -29.63
CA ASP A 176 -16.95 -0.85 -29.88
C ASP A 176 -16.09 -2.08 -29.48
N PRO A 177 -16.67 -3.14 -28.90
CA PRO A 177 -15.93 -4.37 -28.61
C PRO A 177 -15.24 -4.99 -29.84
N SER A 178 -15.67 -4.68 -31.06
CA SER A 178 -14.98 -5.10 -32.29
C SER A 178 -13.62 -4.41 -32.51
N GLU A 179 -13.34 -3.29 -31.83
CA GLU A 179 -12.07 -2.54 -31.89
C GLU A 179 -11.06 -2.98 -30.82
N MET A 180 -11.49 -3.83 -29.89
CA MET A 180 -10.67 -4.36 -28.79
C MET A 180 -10.16 -5.76 -29.13
N ASN A 181 -8.93 -6.09 -28.73
CA ASN A 181 -8.45 -7.47 -28.75
C ASN A 181 -9.07 -8.29 -27.59
N SER A 182 -8.91 -9.61 -27.58
CA SER A 182 -9.47 -10.49 -26.54
C SER A 182 -8.41 -11.12 -25.62
N VAL A 183 -7.13 -10.71 -25.69
CA VAL A 183 -6.05 -11.39 -24.94
C VAL A 183 -6.07 -11.09 -23.44
N TRP A 184 -6.73 -10.00 -23.05
CA TRP A 184 -6.80 -9.48 -21.68
C TRP A 184 -7.94 -10.08 -20.83
N VAL A 185 -8.85 -10.86 -21.44
CA VAL A 185 -10.14 -11.24 -20.83
C VAL A 185 -10.02 -12.23 -19.67
N GLY A 186 -8.92 -13.01 -19.62
CA GLY A 186 -8.61 -14.07 -18.64
C GLY A 186 -9.53 -14.16 -17.42
N GLU A 187 -9.16 -13.52 -16.31
CA GLU A 187 -9.95 -13.51 -15.06
C GLU A 187 -11.04 -12.44 -14.99
N ARG A 188 -11.13 -11.57 -16.01
CA ARG A 188 -12.00 -10.39 -15.97
C ARG A 188 -13.44 -10.71 -16.38
N VAL A 189 -13.66 -11.82 -17.08
CA VAL A 189 -15.00 -12.20 -17.58
C VAL A 189 -15.32 -13.67 -17.26
N ALA A 190 -16.32 -13.91 -16.41
CA ALA A 190 -16.78 -15.26 -16.08
C ALA A 190 -17.38 -15.96 -17.32
N VAL A 191 -16.98 -17.20 -17.60
CA VAL A 191 -17.65 -18.04 -18.61
C VAL A 191 -18.91 -18.67 -17.99
N PRO A 192 -20.06 -18.67 -18.67
CA PRO A 192 -21.32 -19.13 -18.11
C PRO A 192 -21.38 -20.67 -18.07
N ASN A 193 -21.98 -21.23 -17.01
CA ASN A 193 -22.32 -22.66 -16.94
C ASN A 193 -23.81 -22.83 -17.22
N ILE A 194 -24.14 -23.32 -18.41
CA ILE A 194 -25.54 -23.43 -18.88
C ILE A 194 -26.40 -24.34 -18.00
N THR A 195 -25.85 -25.45 -17.50
CA THR A 195 -26.56 -26.37 -16.62
C THR A 195 -26.93 -25.69 -15.30
N ALA A 196 -25.97 -24.97 -14.70
CA ALA A 196 -26.23 -24.20 -13.48
C ALA A 196 -27.27 -23.09 -13.71
N ILE A 197 -27.24 -22.43 -14.87
CA ILE A 197 -28.22 -21.40 -15.24
C ILE A 197 -29.62 -21.99 -15.37
N LYS A 198 -29.78 -23.12 -16.08
CA LYS A 198 -31.08 -23.81 -16.21
C LYS A 198 -31.67 -24.23 -14.86
N LEU A 199 -30.82 -24.72 -13.96
CA LEU A 199 -31.22 -25.06 -12.58
C LEU A 199 -31.69 -23.81 -11.81
N LYS A 200 -30.99 -22.67 -11.93
CA LYS A 200 -31.41 -21.41 -11.30
C LYS A 200 -32.74 -20.92 -11.85
N ILE A 201 -32.95 -20.97 -13.17
CA ILE A 201 -34.23 -20.59 -13.79
C ILE A 201 -35.37 -21.45 -13.24
N SER A 202 -35.19 -22.77 -13.21
CA SER A 202 -36.21 -23.68 -12.67
C SER A 202 -36.47 -23.44 -11.18
N GLY A 203 -35.43 -23.18 -10.38
CA GLY A 203 -35.57 -22.83 -8.97
C GLY A 203 -36.36 -21.54 -8.78
N TYR A 204 -36.01 -20.49 -9.53
CA TYR A 204 -36.66 -19.19 -9.49
C TYR A 204 -38.14 -19.27 -9.85
N ASP A 205 -38.48 -20.01 -10.91
CA ASP A 205 -39.87 -20.22 -11.35
C ASP A 205 -40.71 -21.00 -10.33
N ASN A 206 -40.07 -21.82 -9.50
CA ASN A 206 -40.69 -22.55 -8.39
C ASN A 206 -40.70 -21.76 -7.06
N GLY A 207 -40.37 -20.46 -7.08
CA GLY A 207 -40.37 -19.61 -5.89
C GLY A 207 -39.14 -19.75 -4.99
N ASN A 208 -38.12 -20.52 -5.41
CA ASN A 208 -36.87 -20.67 -4.68
C ASN A 208 -35.86 -19.60 -5.16
N LEU A 209 -35.72 -18.53 -4.39
CA LEU A 209 -34.65 -17.54 -4.61
C LEU A 209 -33.32 -18.13 -4.15
N VAL A 210 -32.44 -18.46 -5.10
CA VAL A 210 -31.05 -18.80 -4.79
C VAL A 210 -30.35 -17.53 -4.31
N LYS A 211 -29.89 -17.53 -3.06
CA LYS A 211 -29.08 -16.44 -2.49
C LYS A 211 -27.80 -16.21 -3.28
N GLU A 212 -27.29 -14.97 -3.18
CA GLU A 212 -26.22 -14.35 -3.96
C GLU A 212 -25.05 -15.28 -4.36
N SER A 213 -24.57 -15.08 -5.58
CA SER A 213 -23.41 -15.77 -6.15
C SER A 213 -22.09 -15.29 -5.51
N ALA A 214 -21.38 -16.18 -4.80
CA ALA A 214 -20.05 -15.97 -4.22
C ALA A 214 -18.90 -15.89 -5.26
N TRP A 215 -19.16 -15.37 -6.46
CA TRP A 215 -18.28 -15.54 -7.62
C TRP A 215 -17.04 -14.62 -7.63
N GLY A 216 -15.85 -15.11 -7.96
CA GLY A 216 -14.66 -14.29 -8.27
C GLY A 216 -13.77 -13.92 -7.06
N PRO A 217 -12.54 -13.43 -7.30
CA PRO A 217 -11.47 -13.31 -6.30
C PRO A 217 -11.77 -12.33 -5.16
N ASN A 218 -12.81 -11.49 -5.32
CA ASN A 218 -13.12 -10.39 -4.40
C ASN A 218 -14.36 -10.68 -3.56
N HIS A 219 -14.76 -11.94 -3.38
CA HIS A 219 -15.95 -12.30 -2.60
C HIS A 219 -15.95 -11.62 -1.22
N PHE A 220 -14.78 -11.55 -0.60
CA PHE A 220 -14.48 -10.57 0.45
C PHE A 220 -13.41 -9.62 -0.05
N PHE A 221 -13.52 -8.36 0.34
CA PHE A 221 -12.45 -7.40 0.18
C PHE A 221 -12.24 -6.63 1.47
N ARG A 222 -11.06 -6.05 1.60
CA ARG A 222 -10.75 -5.12 2.68
C ARG A 222 -10.67 -3.69 2.15
N PHE A 223 -10.98 -2.75 3.01
CA PHE A 223 -10.88 -1.33 2.72
C PHE A 223 -10.29 -0.61 3.95
N PRO A 224 -9.37 0.35 3.80
CA PRO A 224 -8.75 1.02 4.94
C PRO A 224 -9.82 1.76 5.75
N LYS A 225 -9.76 1.63 7.09
CA LYS A 225 -10.75 2.28 7.95
C LYS A 225 -10.73 3.81 7.85
N TYR A 226 -9.58 4.41 7.52
CA TYR A 226 -9.44 5.86 7.45
C TYR A 226 -8.71 6.26 6.17
N LYS A 227 -8.99 7.48 5.70
CA LYS A 227 -8.29 8.19 4.61
C LYS A 227 -8.39 7.53 3.23
N GLY A 228 -9.31 6.60 3.03
CA GLY A 228 -9.57 6.00 1.72
C GLY A 228 -8.37 5.25 1.16
N THR A 229 -8.43 4.89 -0.12
CA THR A 229 -7.33 4.18 -0.78
C THR A 229 -6.02 5.00 -0.77
N GLY A 230 -6.11 6.33 -0.88
CA GLY A 230 -4.95 7.22 -0.81
C GLY A 230 -4.21 7.16 0.53
N GLY A 231 -4.91 6.87 1.63
CA GLY A 231 -4.31 6.63 2.93
C GLY A 231 -3.30 5.47 2.95
N ILE A 232 -3.55 4.42 2.16
CA ILE A 232 -2.63 3.28 1.99
C ILE A 232 -1.31 3.77 1.41
N TRP A 233 -1.39 4.47 0.27
CA TRP A 233 -0.20 4.86 -0.48
C TRP A 233 0.59 5.99 0.17
N GLN A 234 -0.09 6.86 0.92
CA GLN A 234 0.58 7.79 1.82
C GLN A 234 1.37 7.04 2.89
N ALA A 235 0.77 6.05 3.56
CA ALA A 235 1.45 5.29 4.60
C ALA A 235 2.65 4.47 4.06
N VAL A 236 2.54 3.89 2.85
CA VAL A 236 3.66 3.23 2.18
C VAL A 236 4.79 4.24 1.90
N ALA A 237 4.47 5.41 1.34
CA ALA A 237 5.48 6.44 1.09
C ALA A 237 6.14 6.96 2.37
N ASP A 238 5.39 7.10 3.45
CA ASP A 238 5.89 7.56 4.75
C ASP A 238 6.85 6.55 5.41
N SER A 239 6.82 5.28 4.99
CA SER A 239 7.76 4.25 5.44
C SER A 239 9.11 4.26 4.70
N LEU A 240 9.25 5.10 3.67
CA LEU A 240 10.43 5.20 2.82
C LEU A 240 11.25 6.47 3.13
N PRO A 241 12.54 6.53 2.75
CA PRO A 241 13.39 7.69 3.03
C PRO A 241 12.82 8.96 2.39
N ARG A 242 12.45 9.95 3.23
CA ARG A 242 11.76 11.17 2.80
C ARG A 242 12.57 11.97 1.79
N GLU A 243 13.89 11.93 1.89
CA GLU A 243 14.83 12.63 1.03
C GLU A 243 14.82 12.16 -0.42
N TRP A 244 14.33 10.94 -0.70
CA TRP A 244 14.17 10.42 -2.05
C TRP A 244 13.08 11.18 -2.81
N PHE A 245 12.05 11.68 -2.12
CA PHE A 245 10.89 12.27 -2.75
C PHE A 245 11.06 13.77 -3.05
N LYS A 246 10.78 14.14 -4.30
CA LYS A 246 10.64 15.51 -4.78
C LYS A 246 9.21 15.72 -5.27
N PHE A 247 8.35 16.16 -4.37
CA PHE A 247 6.96 16.54 -4.68
C PHE A 247 6.90 17.91 -5.36
N ARG A 248 5.82 18.19 -6.10
CA ARG A 248 5.68 19.40 -6.95
C ARG A 248 6.81 19.55 -7.98
N HIS A 249 7.34 18.44 -8.47
CA HIS A 249 8.36 18.36 -9.52
C HIS A 249 7.77 17.63 -10.73
N LYS A 250 7.33 18.41 -11.72
CA LYS A 250 6.73 17.88 -12.95
C LYS A 250 7.82 17.64 -13.98
N VAL A 251 7.94 16.40 -14.46
CA VAL A 251 8.78 16.12 -15.63
C VAL A 251 8.09 16.65 -16.89
N VAL A 252 8.83 17.43 -17.68
CA VAL A 252 8.33 18.11 -18.90
C VAL A 252 9.15 17.80 -20.15
N GLY A 253 10.25 17.05 -20.01
CA GLY A 253 11.10 16.64 -21.13
C GLY A 253 12.04 15.51 -20.72
N LEU A 254 12.47 14.72 -21.71
CA LEU A 254 13.41 13.61 -21.53
C LEU A 254 14.37 13.56 -22.72
N ASP A 255 15.66 13.78 -22.49
CA ASP A 255 16.70 13.66 -23.51
C ASP A 255 17.44 12.32 -23.35
N ILE A 256 17.29 11.46 -24.37
CA ILE A 256 17.90 10.13 -24.40
C ILE A 256 19.36 10.12 -24.89
N ASP A 257 19.85 11.22 -25.47
CA ASP A 257 21.27 11.33 -25.84
C ASP A 257 22.12 11.69 -24.60
N THR A 258 21.54 12.43 -23.65
CA THR A 258 22.22 12.87 -22.42
C THR A 258 21.78 12.13 -21.15
N ASN A 259 20.80 11.24 -21.25
CA ASN A 259 20.13 10.55 -20.14
C ASN A 259 19.70 11.54 -19.03
N SER A 260 18.92 12.54 -19.43
CA SER A 260 18.47 13.60 -18.54
C SER A 260 16.97 13.85 -18.63
N VAL A 261 16.37 14.19 -17.48
CA VAL A 261 14.98 14.66 -17.40
C VAL A 261 14.95 16.15 -17.13
N MET A 262 14.04 16.85 -17.82
CA MET A 262 13.75 18.26 -17.58
C MET A 262 12.59 18.38 -16.62
N ILE A 263 12.80 19.10 -15.52
CA ILE A 263 11.87 19.15 -14.39
C ILE A 263 11.42 20.60 -14.18
N GLU A 264 10.13 20.83 -14.31
CA GLU A 264 9.47 22.06 -13.88
C GLU A 264 9.13 21.96 -12.39
N SER A 265 9.64 22.89 -11.58
CA SER A 265 9.32 23.01 -10.15
C SER A 265 9.14 24.47 -9.74
N GLY A 266 8.50 24.68 -8.58
CA GLY A 266 8.20 26.00 -8.02
C GLY A 266 6.70 26.32 -7.99
N THR A 267 6.22 26.90 -6.89
CA THR A 267 4.80 27.20 -6.68
C THR A 267 4.35 28.52 -7.30
N TRP A 268 5.15 29.57 -7.14
CA TRP A 268 4.84 30.93 -7.63
C TRP A 268 5.64 31.31 -8.86
N LYS A 269 6.93 30.94 -8.87
CA LYS A 269 7.83 31.12 -10.01
C LYS A 269 8.33 29.75 -10.43
N LYS A 270 7.88 29.31 -11.60
CA LYS A 270 8.32 28.04 -12.19
C LYS A 270 9.75 28.17 -12.70
N SER A 271 10.56 27.17 -12.43
CA SER A 271 11.92 27.01 -12.94
C SER A 271 12.08 25.63 -13.54
N ILE A 272 12.80 25.55 -14.65
CA ILE A 272 13.16 24.29 -15.29
C ILE A 272 14.60 23.96 -14.92
N HIS A 273 14.84 22.75 -14.45
CA HIS A 273 16.18 22.24 -14.17
C HIS A 273 16.34 20.83 -14.74
N GLU A 274 17.58 20.47 -15.05
CA GLU A 274 17.96 19.17 -15.60
C GLU A 274 18.42 18.23 -14.48
N LEU A 275 18.02 16.96 -14.56
CA LEU A 275 18.50 15.89 -13.68
C LEU A 275 18.96 14.70 -14.52
N LYS A 276 20.23 14.31 -14.36
CA LYS A 276 20.81 13.13 -15.03
C LYS A 276 20.49 11.84 -14.28
N PHE A 277 20.34 10.75 -15.02
CA PHE A 277 20.10 9.41 -14.50
C PHE A 277 20.99 8.38 -15.20
N ASP A 278 21.24 7.26 -14.53
CA ASP A 278 21.82 6.06 -15.15
C ASP A 278 20.71 5.04 -15.49
N THR A 279 19.60 5.06 -14.75
CA THR A 279 18.36 4.34 -15.11
C THR A 279 17.14 5.17 -14.74
N LEU A 280 16.11 5.11 -15.60
CA LEU A 280 14.81 5.74 -15.39
C LEU A 280 13.72 4.68 -15.24
N ILE A 281 13.01 4.65 -14.12
CA ILE A 281 11.76 3.91 -13.97
C ILE A 281 10.62 4.91 -14.12
N SER A 282 9.93 4.85 -15.24
CA SER A 282 8.83 5.76 -15.55
C SER A 282 7.47 5.10 -15.30
N THR A 283 6.60 5.80 -14.58
CA THR A 283 5.23 5.32 -14.29
C THR A 283 4.14 6.23 -14.83
N ILE A 284 4.52 7.27 -15.56
CA ILE A 284 3.60 8.16 -16.27
C ILE A 284 3.03 7.47 -17.52
N PRO A 285 1.96 7.98 -18.14
CA PRO A 285 1.43 7.41 -19.38
C PRO A 285 2.46 7.31 -20.49
N LEU A 286 2.50 6.17 -21.18
CA LEU A 286 3.51 5.84 -22.18
C LEU A 286 3.50 6.82 -23.37
N ASP A 287 2.31 7.20 -23.83
CA ASP A 287 2.11 8.21 -24.87
C ASP A 287 2.70 9.57 -24.46
N MET A 288 2.44 10.00 -23.22
CA MET A 288 3.02 11.24 -22.68
C MET A 288 4.54 11.15 -22.54
N LEU A 289 5.06 10.03 -22.03
CA LEU A 289 6.50 9.80 -21.88
C LEU A 289 7.21 9.91 -23.22
N VAL A 290 6.75 9.14 -24.22
CA VAL A 290 7.37 9.10 -25.54
C VAL A 290 7.24 10.43 -26.27
N ASN A 291 6.12 11.14 -26.10
CA ASN A 291 5.96 12.47 -26.67
C ASN A 291 6.94 13.52 -26.09
N MET A 292 7.38 13.35 -24.83
CA MET A 292 8.40 14.19 -24.20
C MET A 292 9.84 13.83 -24.59
N ILE A 293 10.06 12.71 -25.29
CA ILE A 293 11.40 12.26 -25.65
C ILE A 293 11.96 13.11 -26.81
N THR A 294 13.18 13.59 -26.59
CA THR A 294 14.05 14.21 -27.59
C THR A 294 15.34 13.43 -27.72
N GLY A 295 15.97 13.48 -28.89
CA GLY A 295 17.26 12.84 -29.16
C GLY A 295 17.45 12.62 -30.66
N ARG A 296 18.70 12.56 -31.12
CA ARG A 296 19.04 12.35 -32.53
C ARG A 296 19.16 10.88 -32.89
N ASN A 297 19.39 10.01 -31.91
CA ASN A 297 19.63 8.58 -32.13
C ASN A 297 18.44 7.72 -31.70
N GLY A 298 18.00 6.82 -32.58
CA GLY A 298 17.04 5.76 -32.23
C GLY A 298 15.57 6.08 -32.51
N SER A 299 15.24 6.71 -33.63
CA SER A 299 13.86 6.82 -34.14
C SER A 299 12.75 7.33 -33.17
N PRO A 300 12.93 8.41 -32.37
CA PRO A 300 11.87 8.89 -31.48
C PRO A 300 10.55 9.24 -32.19
N GLU A 301 10.62 9.79 -33.41
CA GLU A 301 9.42 10.19 -34.16
C GLU A 301 8.56 9.00 -34.59
N GLU A 302 9.17 7.85 -34.93
CA GLU A 302 8.42 6.61 -35.19
C GLU A 302 7.68 6.15 -33.92
N MET A 303 8.35 6.21 -32.77
CA MET A 303 7.76 5.80 -31.49
C MET A 303 6.63 6.75 -31.05
N LYS A 304 6.77 8.05 -31.29
CA LYS A 304 5.71 9.06 -31.07
C LYS A 304 4.49 8.77 -31.93
N GLU A 305 4.69 8.54 -33.22
CA GLU A 305 3.61 8.18 -34.13
C GLU A 305 2.90 6.91 -33.67
N MET A 306 3.65 5.84 -33.37
CA MET A 306 3.09 4.57 -32.90
C MET A 306 2.29 4.71 -31.60
N THR A 307 2.83 5.42 -30.60
CA THR A 307 2.16 5.60 -29.30
C THR A 307 0.94 6.50 -29.38
N SER A 308 0.84 7.39 -30.38
CA SER A 308 -0.35 8.20 -30.63
C SER A 308 -1.61 7.37 -30.91
N HIS A 309 -1.44 6.16 -31.45
CA HIS A 309 -2.50 5.19 -31.76
C HIS A 309 -2.95 4.36 -30.54
N LEU A 310 -2.30 4.50 -29.38
CA LEU A 310 -2.77 3.88 -28.16
C LEU A 310 -4.12 4.49 -27.75
N LEU A 311 -5.10 3.61 -27.49
CA LEU A 311 -6.43 4.00 -27.08
C LEU A 311 -6.53 4.01 -25.56
N TYR A 312 -7.24 5.02 -25.05
CA TYR A 312 -7.63 5.12 -23.66
C TYR A 312 -8.99 5.82 -23.55
N SER A 313 -9.62 5.74 -22.38
CA SER A 313 -10.77 6.60 -22.04
C SER A 313 -10.40 7.54 -20.90
N HIS A 314 -10.93 8.75 -20.95
CA HIS A 314 -10.97 9.63 -19.79
C HIS A 314 -12.01 9.10 -18.79
N THR A 315 -11.80 9.31 -17.49
CA THR A 315 -12.79 8.94 -16.46
C THR A 315 -13.22 10.16 -15.67
N HIS A 316 -14.52 10.33 -15.48
CA HIS A 316 -15.08 11.31 -14.56
C HIS A 316 -15.56 10.61 -13.29
N VAL A 317 -14.99 10.99 -12.16
CA VAL A 317 -15.46 10.63 -10.82
C VAL A 317 -16.40 11.73 -10.35
N ILE A 318 -17.66 11.38 -10.10
CA ILE A 318 -18.70 12.31 -9.64
C ILE A 318 -19.18 11.82 -8.27
N GLY A 319 -18.89 12.60 -7.24
CA GLY A 319 -19.30 12.31 -5.87
C GLY A 319 -20.56 13.07 -5.49
N ILE A 320 -21.58 12.37 -4.99
CA ILE A 320 -22.81 12.97 -4.46
C ILE A 320 -22.89 12.66 -2.97
N GLY A 321 -22.66 13.68 -2.14
CA GLY A 321 -22.83 13.61 -0.68
C GLY A 321 -24.29 13.86 -0.31
N LEU A 322 -24.83 13.00 0.55
CA LEU A 322 -26.27 12.90 0.82
C LEU A 322 -26.54 12.93 2.32
N THR A 323 -27.61 13.62 2.74
CA THR A 323 -28.15 13.51 4.11
C THR A 323 -29.11 12.32 4.23
N GLY A 324 -29.37 11.89 5.47
CA GLY A 324 -30.19 10.75 5.81
C GLY A 324 -29.46 9.42 5.69
N GLN A 325 -30.19 8.40 5.26
CA GLN A 325 -29.71 7.03 5.12
C GLN A 325 -29.94 6.51 3.69
N PRO A 326 -29.10 5.60 3.17
CA PRO A 326 -29.35 4.96 1.90
C PRO A 326 -30.71 4.25 1.91
N PRO A 327 -31.49 4.28 0.81
CA PRO A 327 -32.73 3.54 0.73
C PRO A 327 -32.49 2.03 0.84
N GLN A 328 -33.49 1.27 1.32
CA GLN A 328 -33.37 -0.17 1.60
C GLN A 328 -32.79 -0.98 0.44
N VAL A 329 -33.09 -0.59 -0.80
CA VAL A 329 -32.59 -1.25 -2.01
C VAL A 329 -31.06 -1.14 -2.20
N LEU A 330 -30.40 -0.18 -1.55
CA LEU A 330 -28.95 0.07 -1.64
C LEU A 330 -28.14 -0.36 -0.42
N LEU A 331 -28.75 -0.57 0.76
CA LEU A 331 -28.03 -0.74 2.04
C LEU A 331 -26.93 -1.82 2.02
N ASN A 332 -27.14 -2.93 1.31
CA ASN A 332 -26.20 -4.04 1.28
C ASN A 332 -25.30 -4.04 0.04
N LYS A 333 -25.40 -3.05 -0.86
CA LYS A 333 -24.69 -3.07 -2.14
C LYS A 333 -23.32 -2.40 -2.02
N SER A 334 -22.29 -3.05 -2.55
CA SER A 334 -20.95 -2.47 -2.67
C SER A 334 -20.90 -1.52 -3.87
N TRP A 335 -21.00 -2.07 -5.09
CA TRP A 335 -21.06 -1.31 -6.32
C TRP A 335 -22.02 -1.92 -7.34
N MET A 336 -22.50 -1.09 -8.25
CA MET A 336 -23.50 -1.44 -9.26
C MET A 336 -23.05 -1.00 -10.66
N TYR A 337 -23.43 -1.78 -11.67
CA TYR A 337 -23.13 -1.56 -13.08
C TYR A 337 -24.38 -1.06 -13.84
N PHE A 338 -24.21 -0.11 -14.76
CA PHE A 338 -25.31 0.56 -15.46
C PHE A 338 -25.09 0.51 -16.98
N PRO A 339 -25.58 -0.54 -17.67
CA PRO A 339 -25.33 -0.72 -19.10
C PRO A 339 -26.13 0.22 -20.00
N ASP A 340 -27.28 0.71 -19.54
CA ASP A 340 -28.21 1.51 -20.35
C ASP A 340 -27.71 2.95 -20.56
N SER A 341 -28.09 3.57 -21.68
CA SER A 341 -27.62 4.91 -22.10
C SER A 341 -28.30 6.08 -21.38
N ASP A 342 -29.27 5.84 -20.51
CA ASP A 342 -30.04 6.87 -19.79
C ASP A 342 -29.35 7.39 -18.51
N SER A 343 -28.07 7.09 -18.36
CA SER A 343 -27.20 7.63 -17.32
C SER A 343 -25.80 7.86 -17.86
N PRO A 344 -25.08 8.90 -17.40
CA PRO A 344 -23.70 9.15 -17.84
C PRO A 344 -22.72 8.09 -17.31
N PHE A 345 -22.98 7.56 -16.12
CA PHE A 345 -22.08 6.65 -15.41
C PHE A 345 -22.27 5.19 -15.82
N TYR A 346 -21.17 4.45 -15.90
CA TYR A 346 -21.18 2.99 -16.06
C TYR A 346 -21.18 2.26 -14.72
N ARG A 347 -20.73 2.92 -13.63
CA ARG A 347 -20.65 2.35 -12.29
C ARG A 347 -21.05 3.35 -11.21
N ILE A 348 -21.69 2.83 -10.16
CA ILE A 348 -21.91 3.55 -8.90
C ILE A 348 -21.37 2.69 -7.75
N THR A 349 -20.64 3.31 -6.82
CA THR A 349 -20.25 2.72 -5.55
C THR A 349 -21.00 3.41 -4.42
N VAL A 350 -21.57 2.64 -3.48
CA VAL A 350 -22.13 3.19 -2.23
C VAL A 350 -20.96 3.44 -1.27
N PHE A 351 -20.21 4.51 -1.53
CA PHE A 351 -18.85 4.66 -1.01
C PHE A 351 -18.79 4.82 0.52
N SER A 352 -19.79 5.46 1.12
CA SER A 352 -19.92 5.56 2.59
C SER A 352 -20.14 4.20 3.27
N SER A 353 -20.54 3.16 2.53
CA SER A 353 -20.62 1.81 3.10
C SER A 353 -19.24 1.21 3.38
N TYR A 354 -18.16 1.75 2.81
CA TYR A 354 -16.82 1.17 2.98
C TYR A 354 -16.17 1.61 4.29
N SER A 355 -16.42 2.85 4.72
CA SER A 355 -16.02 3.34 6.03
C SER A 355 -16.85 4.54 6.48
N ASP A 356 -17.06 4.65 7.79
CA ASP A 356 -17.64 5.81 8.44
C ASP A 356 -16.80 7.07 8.20
N ASP A 357 -15.47 6.95 8.05
CA ASP A 357 -14.56 8.07 7.78
C ASP A 357 -14.84 8.80 6.45
N HIS A 358 -15.63 8.20 5.56
CA HIS A 358 -15.89 8.77 4.23
C HIS A 358 -16.90 9.92 4.23
N VAL A 359 -17.63 10.09 5.33
CA VAL A 359 -18.64 11.15 5.48
C VAL A 359 -18.38 11.97 6.74
N PRO A 360 -18.77 13.26 6.76
CA PRO A 360 -18.60 14.13 7.93
C PRO A 360 -19.40 13.67 9.15
N GLU A 361 -20.67 13.28 8.95
CA GLU A 361 -21.56 12.83 10.02
C GLU A 361 -22.03 11.38 9.78
N PRO A 362 -21.24 10.36 10.18
CA PRO A 362 -21.61 8.95 10.07
C PRO A 362 -22.96 8.66 10.74
N GLY A 363 -23.81 7.88 10.07
CA GLY A 363 -25.16 7.60 10.56
C GLY A 363 -26.19 8.71 10.33
N LYS A 364 -25.79 9.86 9.78
CA LYS A 364 -26.70 10.91 9.29
C LYS A 364 -26.44 11.31 7.84
N GLN A 365 -25.30 10.91 7.30
CA GLN A 365 -24.90 11.19 5.93
C GLN A 365 -24.38 9.91 5.27
N TRP A 366 -24.48 9.88 3.95
CA TRP A 366 -24.01 8.79 3.10
C TRP A 366 -23.55 9.34 1.75
N SER A 367 -22.92 8.51 0.91
CA SER A 367 -22.37 8.99 -0.35
C SER A 367 -22.49 7.97 -1.48
N LEU A 368 -22.70 8.49 -2.68
CA LEU A 368 -22.61 7.76 -3.95
C LEU A 368 -21.45 8.30 -4.76
N MET A 369 -20.56 7.42 -5.18
CA MET A 369 -19.47 7.74 -6.10
C MET A 369 -19.79 7.12 -7.46
N CYS A 370 -20.03 7.97 -8.44
CA CYS A 370 -20.41 7.61 -9.81
C CYS A 370 -19.20 7.76 -10.74
N GLU A 371 -19.03 6.82 -11.66
CA GLU A 371 -17.95 6.83 -12.65
C GLU A 371 -18.51 6.83 -14.07
N ALA A 372 -18.15 7.84 -14.86
CA ALA A 372 -18.50 7.97 -16.28
C ALA A 372 -17.24 7.95 -17.14
N ALA A 373 -17.30 7.34 -18.32
CA ALA A 373 -16.16 7.23 -19.24
C ALA A 373 -16.37 8.14 -20.45
N GLU A 374 -15.42 9.03 -20.70
CA GLU A 374 -15.40 9.90 -21.87
C GLU A 374 -14.40 9.35 -22.91
N PRO A 375 -14.79 9.23 -24.20
CA PRO A 375 -13.88 8.79 -25.25
C PRO A 375 -12.68 9.75 -25.43
N LYS A 376 -11.49 9.21 -25.75
CA LYS A 376 -10.27 10.01 -26.04
C LYS A 376 -10.50 11.13 -27.06
N HIS A 377 -11.29 10.84 -28.10
CA HIS A 377 -11.70 11.83 -29.10
C HIS A 377 -13.21 12.00 -28.99
N ASN A 378 -13.62 13.18 -28.55
CA ASN A 378 -15.00 13.46 -28.27
C ASN A 378 -15.45 14.75 -28.97
N PRO A 379 -16.38 14.67 -29.94
CA PRO A 379 -16.86 15.84 -30.66
C PRO A 379 -17.84 16.69 -29.82
N ASN A 380 -18.41 16.17 -28.74
CA ASN A 380 -19.39 16.88 -27.91
C ASN A 380 -18.79 17.33 -26.57
N LEU A 381 -17.88 18.31 -26.63
CA LEU A 381 -17.23 18.84 -25.42
C LEU A 381 -18.21 19.53 -24.45
N GLU A 382 -19.34 20.05 -24.95
CA GLU A 382 -20.34 20.73 -24.12
C GLU A 382 -21.00 19.77 -23.12
N TYR A 383 -21.24 18.52 -23.49
CA TYR A 383 -21.84 17.53 -22.60
C TYR A 383 -20.94 17.15 -21.41
N TRP A 384 -19.62 17.11 -21.59
CA TRP A 384 -18.67 16.57 -20.60
C TRP A 384 -18.12 17.62 -19.62
N THR A 385 -18.79 18.75 -19.51
CA THR A 385 -18.51 19.74 -18.46
C THR A 385 -18.87 19.20 -17.08
N LYS A 386 -18.22 19.72 -16.05
CA LYS A 386 -18.49 19.36 -14.64
C LYS A 386 -19.97 19.54 -14.31
N GLU A 387 -20.53 20.68 -14.68
CA GLU A 387 -21.91 21.08 -14.38
C GLU A 387 -22.92 20.15 -15.04
N ASN A 388 -22.72 19.81 -16.33
CA ASN A 388 -23.62 18.93 -17.07
C ASN A 388 -23.56 17.50 -16.57
N LEU A 389 -22.37 16.98 -16.26
CA LEU A 389 -22.22 15.61 -15.73
C LEU A 389 -22.84 15.47 -14.33
N ILE A 390 -22.63 16.43 -13.44
CA ILE A 390 -23.28 16.44 -12.12
C ILE A 390 -24.81 16.49 -12.27
N THR A 391 -25.31 17.36 -13.15
CA THR A 391 -26.76 17.52 -13.39
C THR A 391 -27.37 16.23 -13.95
N ALA A 392 -26.75 15.65 -14.98
CA ALA A 392 -27.18 14.38 -15.59
C ALA A 392 -27.12 13.22 -14.58
N THR A 393 -26.10 13.20 -13.72
CA THR A 393 -25.93 12.17 -12.68
C THR A 393 -27.05 12.26 -11.64
N ILE A 394 -27.30 13.45 -11.07
CA ILE A 394 -28.39 13.67 -10.11
C ILE A 394 -29.74 13.33 -10.74
N GLN A 395 -29.96 13.72 -12.00
CA GLN A 395 -31.21 13.41 -12.70
C GLN A 395 -31.41 11.90 -12.86
N ALA A 396 -30.38 11.15 -13.26
CA ALA A 396 -30.47 9.69 -13.34
C ALA A 396 -30.76 9.06 -11.97
N LEU A 397 -30.07 9.49 -10.92
CA LEU A 397 -30.28 8.98 -9.55
C LEU A 397 -31.71 9.22 -9.05
N ARG A 398 -32.33 10.36 -9.41
CA ARG A 398 -33.74 10.67 -9.11
C ARG A 398 -34.69 9.77 -9.87
N VAL A 399 -34.47 9.58 -11.18
CA VAL A 399 -35.29 8.68 -12.02
C VAL A 399 -35.24 7.25 -11.48
N TYR A 400 -34.08 6.81 -10.99
CA TYR A 400 -33.90 5.51 -10.35
C TYR A 400 -34.47 5.42 -8.93
N ARG A 401 -34.98 6.53 -8.39
CA ARG A 401 -35.50 6.67 -7.02
C ARG A 401 -34.47 6.30 -5.95
N PHE A 402 -33.18 6.53 -6.24
CA PHE A 402 -32.11 6.33 -5.27
C PHE A 402 -31.97 7.52 -4.33
N ILE A 403 -32.33 8.72 -4.78
CA ILE A 403 -32.27 9.97 -4.01
C ILE A 403 -33.47 10.86 -4.29
N THR A 404 -33.74 11.81 -3.40
CA THR A 404 -34.55 13.00 -3.68
C THR A 404 -33.66 14.25 -3.75
N PRO A 405 -34.07 15.33 -4.44
CA PRO A 405 -33.23 16.52 -4.63
C PRO A 405 -32.76 17.18 -3.32
N ASP A 406 -33.60 17.16 -2.30
CA ASP A 406 -33.37 17.74 -0.98
C ASP A 406 -32.31 16.98 -0.16
N MET A 407 -31.94 15.75 -0.56
CA MET A 407 -30.90 14.99 0.12
C MET A 407 -29.49 15.49 -0.20
N VAL A 408 -29.26 16.18 -1.32
CA VAL A 408 -27.91 16.49 -1.82
C VAL A 408 -27.27 17.61 -1.01
N VAL A 409 -26.20 17.28 -0.28
CA VAL A 409 -25.43 18.22 0.56
C VAL A 409 -24.01 18.48 0.05
N SER A 410 -23.45 17.58 -0.78
CA SER A 410 -22.16 17.80 -1.43
C SER A 410 -22.15 17.32 -2.88
N LYS A 411 -21.35 17.97 -3.72
CA LYS A 411 -21.13 17.66 -5.14
C LYS A 411 -19.64 17.75 -5.46
N TYR A 412 -19.04 16.61 -5.74
CA TYR A 412 -17.64 16.48 -6.13
C TYR A 412 -17.53 16.07 -7.60
N HIS A 413 -16.49 16.54 -8.27
CA HIS A 413 -16.14 16.11 -9.62
C HIS A 413 -14.63 16.16 -9.83
N ARG A 414 -14.10 15.07 -10.39
CA ARG A 414 -12.73 14.98 -10.87
C ARG A 414 -12.70 14.32 -12.23
N ARG A 415 -12.03 14.95 -13.19
CA ARG A 415 -11.66 14.33 -14.46
C ARG A 415 -10.27 13.71 -14.34
N LEU A 416 -10.15 12.47 -14.78
CA LEU A 416 -8.91 11.72 -14.92
C LEU A 416 -8.62 11.62 -16.42
N ASP A 417 -7.57 12.30 -16.87
CA ASP A 417 -7.23 12.36 -18.29
C ASP A 417 -6.93 10.97 -18.84
N HIS A 418 -6.15 10.16 -18.12
CA HIS A 418 -5.95 8.75 -18.44
C HIS A 418 -6.73 7.91 -17.43
N GLY A 419 -7.93 7.48 -17.81
CA GLY A 419 -8.84 6.67 -16.99
C GLY A 419 -8.59 5.17 -17.17
N TYR A 420 -8.89 4.62 -18.36
CA TYR A 420 -8.63 3.21 -18.71
C TYR A 420 -7.71 3.06 -19.93
N PRO A 421 -6.62 2.26 -19.86
CA PRO A 421 -5.87 1.86 -21.04
C PRO A 421 -6.68 0.82 -21.81
N ILE A 422 -7.17 1.17 -23.01
CA ILE A 422 -8.04 0.31 -23.79
C ILE A 422 -7.19 -0.78 -24.47
N PRO A 423 -7.54 -2.08 -24.32
CA PRO A 423 -6.88 -3.18 -25.00
C PRO A 423 -7.29 -3.23 -26.49
N SER A 424 -6.86 -2.25 -27.27
CA SER A 424 -7.16 -2.16 -28.71
C SER A 424 -6.50 -3.30 -29.50
N ILE A 425 -7.00 -3.58 -30.71
CA ILE A 425 -6.43 -4.61 -31.60
C ILE A 425 -4.92 -4.42 -31.80
N ASN A 426 -4.47 -3.18 -31.99
CA ASN A 426 -3.08 -2.87 -32.31
C ASN A 426 -2.18 -2.69 -31.08
N ARG A 427 -2.71 -2.81 -29.85
CA ARG A 427 -1.97 -2.52 -28.61
C ARG A 427 -0.65 -3.29 -28.53
N GLU A 428 -0.67 -4.63 -28.68
CA GLU A 428 0.55 -5.44 -28.54
C GLU A 428 1.60 -5.09 -29.60
N VAL A 429 1.19 -4.85 -30.85
CA VAL A 429 2.11 -4.44 -31.92
C VAL A 429 2.86 -3.16 -31.56
N ILE A 430 2.19 -2.22 -30.88
CA ILE A 430 2.82 -0.99 -30.40
C ILE A 430 3.76 -1.29 -29.22
N LEU A 431 3.28 -2.02 -28.21
CA LEU A 431 4.05 -2.30 -26.99
C LEU A 431 5.31 -3.14 -27.27
N ASP A 432 5.22 -4.13 -28.16
CA ASP A 432 6.31 -5.02 -28.55
C ASP A 432 7.47 -4.28 -29.25
N LYS A 433 7.22 -3.08 -29.77
CA LYS A 433 8.27 -2.20 -30.30
C LYS A 433 8.73 -1.15 -29.30
N VAL A 434 7.78 -0.44 -28.68
CA VAL A 434 8.08 0.74 -27.86
C VAL A 434 8.75 0.36 -26.53
N GLN A 435 8.32 -0.72 -25.88
CA GLN A 435 8.88 -1.11 -24.57
C GLN A 435 10.35 -1.56 -24.69
N PRO A 436 10.73 -2.47 -25.62
CA PRO A 436 12.14 -2.82 -25.80
C PRO A 436 13.00 -1.64 -26.26
N TRP A 437 12.42 -0.73 -27.04
CA TRP A 437 13.11 0.49 -27.45
C TRP A 437 13.46 1.37 -26.25
N LEU A 438 12.52 1.63 -25.33
CA LEU A 438 12.79 2.36 -24.09
C LEU A 438 13.82 1.63 -23.22
N GLU A 439 13.69 0.31 -23.08
CA GLU A 439 14.62 -0.48 -22.26
C GLU A 439 16.05 -0.45 -22.80
N SER A 440 16.23 -0.35 -24.13
CA SER A 440 17.55 -0.18 -24.76
C SER A 440 18.24 1.16 -24.42
N LYS A 441 17.52 2.08 -23.78
CA LYS A 441 17.96 3.40 -23.32
C LYS A 441 17.96 3.51 -21.79
N ASP A 442 17.93 2.37 -21.09
CA ASP A 442 17.83 2.30 -19.63
C ASP A 442 16.57 3.00 -19.07
N ILE A 443 15.49 3.02 -19.86
CA ILE A 443 14.18 3.55 -19.47
C ILE A 443 13.17 2.41 -19.38
N TYR A 444 12.58 2.24 -18.21
CA TYR A 444 11.61 1.18 -17.94
C TYR A 444 10.25 1.80 -17.67
N SER A 445 9.34 1.71 -18.65
CA SER A 445 7.99 2.24 -18.54
C SER A 445 7.02 1.16 -18.03
N ARG A 446 6.46 1.36 -16.83
CA ARG A 446 5.64 0.36 -16.12
C ARG A 446 4.41 0.97 -15.44
N GLY A 447 3.50 0.10 -15.00
CA GLY A 447 2.26 0.48 -14.31
C GLY A 447 1.07 0.60 -15.26
N ARG A 448 -0.06 1.11 -14.76
CA ARG A 448 -1.34 1.14 -15.49
C ARG A 448 -1.23 1.73 -16.89
N PHE A 449 -0.63 2.92 -17.00
CA PHE A 449 -0.45 3.60 -18.29
C PHE A 449 1.01 3.62 -18.77
N GLY A 450 1.99 3.37 -17.90
CA GLY A 450 3.37 3.15 -18.38
C GLY A 450 3.53 1.83 -19.14
N GLY A 451 2.81 0.79 -18.70
CA GLY A 451 2.75 -0.52 -19.35
C GLY A 451 1.56 -0.72 -20.30
N TRP A 452 0.49 0.06 -20.17
CA TRP A 452 -0.73 0.02 -21.00
C TRP A 452 -1.51 -1.33 -21.04
N ARG A 453 -1.12 -2.31 -20.22
CA ARG A 453 -1.80 -3.62 -20.11
C ARG A 453 -2.83 -3.62 -18.99
N TYR A 454 -4.10 -3.39 -19.33
CA TYR A 454 -5.21 -3.30 -18.38
C TYR A 454 -5.31 -4.52 -17.45
N GLU A 455 -5.13 -5.72 -18.00
CA GLU A 455 -5.23 -7.01 -17.31
C GLU A 455 -4.33 -7.09 -16.07
N VAL A 456 -3.20 -6.38 -16.07
CA VAL A 456 -2.22 -6.29 -14.96
C VAL A 456 -2.03 -4.85 -14.49
N SER A 457 -3.13 -4.09 -14.40
CA SER A 457 -3.11 -2.67 -14.04
C SER A 457 -3.86 -2.31 -12.75
N ASN A 458 -4.27 -3.31 -11.95
CA ASN A 458 -4.80 -3.03 -10.62
C ASN A 458 -3.69 -2.53 -9.69
N GLN A 459 -4.04 -2.15 -8.47
CA GLN A 459 -3.10 -1.66 -7.47
C GLN A 459 -1.96 -2.65 -7.16
N ASP A 460 -2.30 -3.93 -6.95
CA ASP A 460 -1.35 -4.99 -6.65
C ASP A 460 -0.44 -5.29 -7.84
N HIS A 461 -1.00 -5.45 -9.03
CA HIS A 461 -0.20 -5.62 -10.26
C HIS A 461 0.73 -4.44 -10.50
N SER A 462 0.20 -3.22 -10.40
CA SER A 462 0.96 -1.99 -10.63
C SER A 462 2.13 -1.89 -9.66
N PHE A 463 1.89 -2.12 -8.37
CA PHE A 463 2.93 -2.17 -7.34
C PHE A 463 3.98 -3.24 -7.66
N MET A 464 3.55 -4.44 -8.00
CA MET A 464 4.45 -5.56 -8.29
C MET A 464 5.27 -5.36 -9.57
N GLN A 465 4.76 -4.66 -10.59
CA GLN A 465 5.59 -4.26 -11.74
C GLN A 465 6.77 -3.38 -11.30
N GLY A 466 6.56 -2.47 -10.33
CA GLY A 466 7.64 -1.66 -9.75
C GLY A 466 8.67 -2.50 -8.97
N VAL A 467 8.18 -3.45 -8.18
CA VAL A 467 9.02 -4.40 -7.44
C VAL A 467 9.86 -5.26 -8.40
N GLU A 468 9.23 -5.80 -9.44
CA GLU A 468 9.86 -6.72 -10.38
C GLU A 468 10.87 -6.04 -11.29
N VAL A 469 10.61 -4.82 -11.78
CA VAL A 469 11.61 -4.07 -12.55
C VAL A 469 12.85 -3.77 -11.71
N THR A 470 12.68 -3.53 -10.41
CA THR A 470 13.81 -3.34 -9.49
C THR A 470 14.60 -4.64 -9.29
N ASP A 471 13.91 -5.78 -9.13
CA ASP A 471 14.54 -7.10 -9.07
C ASP A 471 15.30 -7.44 -10.38
N LYS A 472 14.77 -7.07 -11.55
CA LYS A 472 15.46 -7.20 -12.84
C LYS A 472 16.74 -6.39 -12.88
N LEU A 473 16.65 -5.11 -12.53
CA LEU A 473 17.77 -4.17 -12.56
C LEU A 473 18.91 -4.60 -11.61
N LEU A 474 18.57 -4.98 -10.37
CA LEU A 474 19.58 -5.21 -9.34
C LEU A 474 20.02 -6.67 -9.21
N ARG A 475 19.15 -7.62 -9.57
CA ARG A 475 19.36 -9.05 -9.32
C ARG A 475 19.24 -9.90 -10.57
N GLY A 476 18.94 -9.31 -11.73
CA GLY A 476 18.77 -10.04 -13.00
C GLY A 476 17.56 -10.99 -13.03
N ILE A 477 16.59 -10.81 -12.11
CA ILE A 477 15.39 -11.65 -12.05
C ILE A 477 14.37 -11.12 -13.06
N PRO A 478 13.86 -11.95 -14.00
CA PRO A 478 12.87 -11.50 -14.97
C PRO A 478 11.57 -10.97 -14.34
N GLU A 479 10.93 -10.05 -15.07
CA GLU A 479 9.61 -9.53 -14.72
C GLU A 479 8.53 -10.52 -15.18
N GLU A 480 7.64 -10.95 -14.28
CA GLU A 480 6.59 -11.95 -14.59
C GLU A 480 5.23 -11.25 -14.75
N THR A 481 4.92 -10.26 -13.91
CA THR A 481 3.65 -9.54 -13.92
C THR A 481 3.41 -8.80 -15.22
N TYR A 482 4.42 -8.14 -15.76
CA TYR A 482 4.25 -7.36 -16.98
C TYR A 482 4.17 -8.25 -18.22
N PHE A 483 5.02 -9.28 -18.32
CA PHE A 483 5.17 -10.12 -19.52
C PHE A 483 4.24 -11.33 -19.55
N ASP A 484 3.87 -11.89 -18.39
CA ASP A 484 3.04 -13.10 -18.27
C ASP A 484 1.74 -12.89 -17.44
N PRO A 485 0.81 -11.98 -17.85
CA PRO A 485 -0.44 -11.72 -17.14
C PRO A 485 -1.26 -12.96 -16.76
N ASN A 486 -1.29 -13.98 -17.62
CA ASN A 486 -2.06 -15.19 -17.36
C ASN A 486 -1.50 -16.00 -16.19
N ILE A 487 -0.16 -16.05 -16.05
CA ILE A 487 0.49 -16.80 -14.98
C ILE A 487 0.20 -16.14 -13.65
N VAL A 488 0.49 -14.84 -13.53
CA VAL A 488 0.37 -14.12 -12.25
C VAL A 488 -1.06 -14.03 -11.74
N ASN A 489 -2.04 -13.96 -12.65
CA ASN A 489 -3.45 -13.91 -12.30
C ASN A 489 -3.95 -15.28 -11.82
N SER A 490 -3.60 -16.35 -12.53
CA SER A 490 -4.10 -17.72 -12.26
C SER A 490 -3.68 -18.33 -10.91
N ARG A 491 -2.81 -17.67 -10.14
CA ARG A 491 -2.27 -18.20 -8.88
C ARG A 491 -2.06 -17.11 -7.84
N ARG A 492 -1.99 -17.54 -6.58
CA ARG A 492 -1.47 -16.71 -5.50
C ARG A 492 0.06 -16.75 -5.50
N ASN A 493 0.70 -15.62 -5.74
CA ASN A 493 2.15 -15.47 -5.85
C ASN A 493 2.78 -15.27 -4.47
N THR A 494 3.44 -16.31 -3.95
CA THR A 494 4.03 -16.35 -2.60
C THR A 494 5.56 -16.44 -2.58
N GLY A 495 6.19 -16.55 -3.76
CA GLY A 495 7.64 -16.80 -3.86
C GLY A 495 8.52 -15.63 -3.41
N ARG A 496 8.02 -14.39 -3.47
CA ARG A 496 8.74 -13.20 -3.00
C ARG A 496 8.38 -12.92 -1.55
N LYS A 497 9.39 -13.00 -0.67
CA LYS A 497 9.30 -12.62 0.74
C LYS A 497 10.08 -11.32 0.97
N PHE A 498 9.66 -10.55 1.97
CA PHE A 498 10.49 -9.47 2.52
C PHE A 498 11.81 -10.03 3.05
N SER A 499 12.91 -9.29 2.86
CA SER A 499 14.22 -9.67 3.37
C SER A 499 14.16 -9.84 4.90
N GLU A 500 14.69 -10.96 5.38
CA GLU A 500 14.60 -11.38 6.79
C GLU A 500 15.21 -10.35 7.75
N ARG A 501 16.16 -9.53 7.27
CA ARG A 501 16.95 -8.58 8.07
C ARG A 501 16.25 -7.29 8.50
N LEU A 502 15.04 -7.02 8.02
CA LEU A 502 14.31 -5.79 8.35
C LEU A 502 13.18 -5.98 9.37
N ASN A 503 12.94 -7.19 9.90
CA ASN A 503 11.74 -7.43 10.72
C ASN A 503 11.93 -8.24 12.02
N ASP A 504 13.06 -8.89 12.29
CA ASP A 504 13.25 -9.61 13.56
C ASP A 504 13.88 -8.69 14.63
N TYR A 505 13.15 -7.65 15.02
CA TYR A 505 13.57 -6.75 16.10
C TYR A 505 12.42 -6.34 17.02
N GLU A 506 12.78 -5.99 18.26
CA GLU A 506 11.86 -5.45 19.26
C GLU A 506 12.48 -4.27 20.03
N PHE A 507 11.60 -3.43 20.59
CA PHE A 507 11.92 -2.40 21.55
C PHE A 507 11.40 -2.79 22.93
N VAL A 508 12.26 -2.84 23.93
CA VAL A 508 11.95 -3.13 25.33
C VAL A 508 12.03 -1.84 26.13
N ILE A 509 10.88 -1.37 26.61
CA ILE A 509 10.77 -0.10 27.33
C ILE A 509 10.61 -0.35 28.83
N ALA A 510 11.54 0.19 29.62
CA ALA A 510 11.42 0.27 31.07
C ALA A 510 10.62 1.52 31.47
N HIS A 511 9.32 1.35 31.72
CA HIS A 511 8.38 2.44 31.93
C HIS A 511 7.92 2.56 33.39
N TYR A 512 7.81 3.80 33.89
CA TYR A 512 7.17 4.11 35.17
C TYR A 512 5.88 4.90 34.92
N ASN A 513 5.89 6.24 34.97
CA ASN A 513 4.70 7.08 34.76
C ASN A 513 4.94 8.18 33.70
N GLU A 514 6.00 8.04 32.90
CA GLU A 514 6.35 8.98 31.84
C GLU A 514 5.34 8.91 30.67
N SER A 515 5.22 9.99 29.87
CA SER A 515 4.44 9.90 28.64
C SER A 515 5.16 9.01 27.62
N LEU A 516 4.38 8.11 27.00
CA LEU A 516 4.83 7.20 25.93
C LEU A 516 4.41 7.69 24.54
N ASP A 517 4.01 8.95 24.35
CA ASP A 517 3.62 9.43 23.01
C ASP A 517 4.75 9.32 21.98
N TRP A 518 6.00 9.36 22.44
CA TRP A 518 7.18 9.29 21.58
C TRP A 518 7.39 7.92 20.92
N ILE A 519 6.81 6.83 21.46
CA ILE A 519 6.95 5.48 20.88
C ILE A 519 5.94 5.19 19.76
N ARG A 520 5.04 6.12 19.43
CA ARG A 520 4.05 5.94 18.34
C ARG A 520 4.65 5.41 17.02
N PRO A 521 5.84 5.86 16.57
CA PRO A 521 6.43 5.34 15.33
C PRO A 521 6.89 3.88 15.41
N ILE A 522 7.09 3.33 16.61
CA ILE A 522 7.66 2.00 16.85
C ILE A 522 6.71 1.07 17.65
N VAL A 523 5.48 1.51 17.89
CA VAL A 523 4.53 0.90 18.83
C VAL A 523 4.27 -0.60 18.55
N ASN A 524 4.24 -0.97 17.27
CA ASN A 524 4.00 -2.33 16.77
C ASN A 524 5.15 -3.31 17.04
N HIS A 525 6.34 -2.82 17.41
CA HIS A 525 7.52 -3.60 17.79
C HIS A 525 7.89 -3.40 19.26
N THR A 526 7.03 -2.77 20.06
CA THR A 526 7.38 -2.30 21.40
C THR A 526 6.73 -3.13 22.51
N HIS A 527 7.56 -3.78 23.31
CA HIS A 527 7.19 -4.40 24.59
C HIS A 527 7.43 -3.40 25.72
N VAL A 528 6.37 -2.95 26.37
CA VAL A 528 6.45 -2.05 27.52
C VAL A 528 6.31 -2.83 28.82
N TYR A 529 7.29 -2.67 29.71
CA TYR A 529 7.21 -3.13 31.08
C TYR A 529 6.92 -1.97 32.02
N HIS A 530 5.71 -1.95 32.57
CA HIS A 530 5.21 -0.87 33.41
C HIS A 530 5.39 -1.16 34.90
N LYS A 531 6.07 -0.25 35.60
CA LYS A 531 6.30 -0.29 37.07
C LYS A 531 5.52 0.79 37.83
N GLY A 532 4.74 1.58 37.12
CA GLY A 532 3.98 2.72 37.62
C GLY A 532 2.72 2.36 38.39
N LYS A 533 1.90 3.39 38.63
CA LYS A 533 0.62 3.26 39.33
C LYS A 533 -0.52 2.89 38.38
N ASP A 534 -0.35 3.11 37.08
CA ASP A 534 -1.40 2.90 36.10
C ASP A 534 -1.68 1.40 35.95
N LEU A 535 -2.96 1.05 36.01
CA LEU A 535 -3.39 -0.35 35.95
C LEU A 535 -3.66 -0.82 34.53
N GLN A 536 -3.86 0.11 33.60
CA GLN A 536 -4.20 -0.17 32.21
C GLN A 536 -3.13 0.42 31.28
N PRO A 537 -2.87 -0.21 30.13
CA PRO A 537 -1.98 0.35 29.13
C PRO A 537 -2.52 1.71 28.64
N PRO A 538 -1.64 2.61 28.18
CA PRO A 538 -2.08 3.81 27.47
C PRO A 538 -2.87 3.43 26.21
N PRO A 539 -3.65 4.34 25.62
CA PRO A 539 -4.39 4.11 24.37
C PRO A 539 -3.44 4.09 23.15
N LEU A 540 -2.43 3.21 23.21
CA LEU A 540 -1.44 2.91 22.20
C LEU A 540 -1.55 1.40 21.90
N HIS A 541 -1.52 1.03 20.62
CA HIS A 541 -1.55 -0.37 20.19
C HIS A 541 -0.17 -1.03 20.35
N LEU A 542 0.22 -1.29 21.60
CA LEU A 542 1.51 -1.89 21.93
C LEU A 542 1.58 -3.35 21.49
N TYR A 543 2.76 -3.79 21.04
CA TYR A 543 3.04 -5.21 20.81
C TYR A 543 2.82 -6.04 22.08
N ALA A 544 3.29 -5.53 23.22
CA ALA A 544 3.03 -6.13 24.53
C ALA A 544 3.07 -5.08 25.65
N TRP A 545 2.26 -5.28 26.69
CA TRP A 545 2.27 -4.51 27.93
C TRP A 545 2.25 -5.47 29.12
N GLU A 546 3.23 -5.34 30.00
CA GLU A 546 3.38 -6.20 31.16
C GLU A 546 3.70 -5.40 32.42
N ARG A 547 3.05 -5.72 33.54
CA ARG A 547 3.35 -5.07 34.82
C ARG A 547 4.47 -5.78 35.56
N LEU A 548 5.42 -5.00 36.08
CA LEU A 548 6.50 -5.49 36.94
C LEU A 548 6.48 -4.81 38.32
N PRO A 549 7.02 -5.46 39.36
CA PRO A 549 7.30 -4.79 40.62
C PRO A 549 8.26 -3.62 40.41
N ASN A 550 8.06 -2.53 41.15
CA ASN A 550 8.92 -1.35 41.11
C ASN A 550 10.23 -1.59 41.89
N VAL A 551 11.07 -2.48 41.35
CA VAL A 551 12.40 -2.84 41.86
C VAL A 551 13.46 -2.65 40.77
N GLY A 552 14.69 -2.42 41.19
CA GLY A 552 15.89 -2.50 40.35
C GLY A 552 15.97 -1.56 39.17
N ARG A 553 15.23 -0.43 39.20
CA ARG A 553 15.19 0.59 38.14
C ARG A 553 14.96 -0.02 36.74
N GLU A 554 15.60 0.50 35.70
CA GLU A 554 15.58 -0.08 34.35
C GLU A 554 16.27 -1.45 34.27
N SER A 555 17.32 -1.64 35.06
CA SER A 555 18.14 -2.85 35.04
C SER A 555 17.36 -4.14 35.31
N HIS A 556 16.44 -4.12 36.27
CA HIS A 556 15.56 -5.26 36.51
C HIS A 556 14.64 -5.55 35.31
N THR A 557 14.13 -4.52 34.63
CA THR A 557 13.26 -4.73 33.46
C THR A 557 14.01 -5.44 32.35
N TYR A 558 15.20 -4.94 32.00
CA TYR A 558 15.98 -5.50 30.89
C TYR A 558 16.40 -6.93 31.19
N LEU A 559 16.91 -7.20 32.40
CA LEU A 559 17.29 -8.55 32.82
C LEU A 559 16.09 -9.49 32.88
N TYR A 560 14.94 -9.03 33.38
CA TYR A 560 13.71 -9.82 33.42
C TYR A 560 13.29 -10.24 32.02
N HIS A 561 13.27 -9.30 31.06
CA HIS A 561 12.92 -9.57 29.68
C HIS A 561 13.86 -10.62 29.06
N ILE A 562 15.18 -10.45 29.24
CA ILE A 562 16.19 -11.40 28.75
C ILE A 562 15.95 -12.79 29.34
N ILE A 563 15.76 -12.92 30.66
CA ILE A 563 15.56 -14.21 31.32
C ILE A 563 14.26 -14.87 30.84
N LYS A 564 13.17 -14.10 30.73
CA LYS A 564 11.86 -14.60 30.32
C LYS A 564 11.87 -15.10 28.89
N ASN A 565 12.52 -14.37 27.98
CA ASN A 565 12.46 -14.62 26.55
C ASN A 565 13.74 -15.23 25.98
N TYR A 566 14.70 -15.66 26.80
CA TYR A 566 16.05 -16.06 26.40
C TYR A 566 16.15 -16.96 25.14
N GLU A 567 15.26 -17.94 25.00
CA GLU A 567 15.22 -18.88 23.86
C GLU A 567 14.42 -18.36 22.64
N LYS A 568 13.70 -17.25 22.81
CA LYS A 568 12.74 -16.66 21.85
C LYS A 568 13.07 -15.20 21.51
N LEU A 569 14.25 -14.71 21.87
CA LEU A 569 14.66 -13.35 21.56
C LEU A 569 14.67 -13.13 20.04
N PRO A 570 14.22 -11.95 19.57
CA PRO A 570 14.39 -11.56 18.17
C PRO A 570 15.88 -11.33 17.85
N GLU A 571 16.24 -11.28 16.57
CA GLU A 571 17.61 -11.00 16.11
C GLU A 571 18.18 -9.75 16.77
N ILE A 572 17.40 -8.67 16.89
CA ILE A 572 17.81 -7.40 17.52
C ILE A 572 16.84 -7.02 18.65
N THR A 573 17.38 -6.73 19.84
CA THR A 573 16.61 -6.15 20.95
C THR A 573 17.17 -4.78 21.31
N VAL A 574 16.31 -3.76 21.30
CA VAL A 574 16.63 -2.39 21.70
C VAL A 574 16.07 -2.12 23.09
N PHE A 575 16.91 -1.73 24.04
CA PHE A 575 16.52 -1.43 25.42
C PHE A 575 16.51 0.08 25.68
N LEU A 576 15.36 0.64 26.05
CA LEU A 576 15.17 2.08 26.29
C LEU A 576 14.42 2.37 27.60
N GLN A 577 14.65 3.55 28.17
CA GLN A 577 13.85 4.06 29.29
C GLN A 577 12.53 4.67 28.82
N GLY A 578 11.55 4.81 29.73
CA GLY A 578 10.22 5.32 29.41
C GLY A 578 10.17 6.79 28.96
N ASP A 579 11.18 7.59 29.30
CA ASP A 579 11.28 8.99 28.87
C ASP A 579 12.03 9.15 27.54
N SER A 580 11.73 10.21 26.81
CA SER A 580 12.35 10.52 25.52
C SER A 580 13.66 11.32 25.63
N SER A 581 14.24 11.52 26.81
CA SER A 581 15.43 12.41 26.96
C SER A 581 16.63 11.92 26.17
N HIS A 582 16.72 10.60 25.95
CA HIS A 582 17.71 9.97 25.09
C HIS A 582 17.58 10.35 23.60
N LEU A 583 16.44 10.89 23.17
CA LEU A 583 16.18 11.32 21.79
C LEU A 583 16.46 12.82 21.53
N HIS A 584 16.81 13.57 22.59
CA HIS A 584 17.05 15.02 22.51
C HIS A 584 18.53 15.40 22.55
N GLY A 585 19.43 14.41 22.51
CA GLY A 585 20.88 14.64 22.37
C GLY A 585 21.30 14.93 20.92
N GLU A 586 22.56 15.30 20.71
CA GLU A 586 23.10 15.59 19.37
C GLU A 586 23.16 14.37 18.42
N TYR A 587 22.86 13.13 18.87
CA TYR A 587 23.32 11.92 18.19
C TYR A 587 22.27 10.86 17.80
N ILE A 588 21.12 10.73 18.48
CA ILE A 588 20.05 9.82 18.07
C ILE A 588 18.72 10.58 18.14
N LYS A 589 18.05 10.76 16.99
CA LYS A 589 16.79 11.51 16.90
C LYS A 589 15.60 10.60 16.66
N ASN A 590 15.84 9.41 16.11
CA ASN A 590 14.84 8.39 15.83
C ASN A 590 15.22 7.06 16.52
N PRO A 591 14.34 6.42 17.31
CA PRO A 591 14.61 5.13 17.95
C PRO A 591 15.05 4.02 16.97
N MET A 592 14.60 4.07 15.71
CA MET A 592 15.03 3.11 14.68
C MET A 592 16.52 3.16 14.39
N GLU A 593 17.20 4.27 14.68
CA GLU A 593 18.66 4.36 14.54
C GLU A 593 19.38 3.32 15.39
N TYR A 594 18.83 2.88 16.53
CA TYR A 594 19.41 1.78 17.31
C TYR A 594 19.46 0.47 16.52
N VAL A 595 18.38 0.15 15.79
CA VAL A 595 18.28 -1.04 14.93
C VAL A 595 19.27 -0.96 13.77
N TYR A 596 19.43 0.22 13.16
CA TYR A 596 20.38 0.42 12.07
C TYR A 596 21.84 0.44 12.54
N ASN A 597 22.11 1.01 13.72
CA ASN A 597 23.46 1.18 14.26
C ASN A 597 24.05 -0.13 14.76
N ILE A 598 23.25 -1.00 15.39
CA ILE A 598 23.78 -2.29 15.89
C ILE A 598 24.27 -3.19 14.75
N LYS A 599 23.68 -3.10 13.56
CA LYS A 599 24.17 -3.78 12.35
C LYS A 599 25.58 -3.32 11.92
N LYS A 600 26.00 -2.13 12.36
CA LYS A 600 27.35 -1.58 12.17
C LYS A 600 28.25 -1.78 13.40
N ASN A 601 27.86 -2.67 14.32
CA ASN A 601 28.49 -2.87 15.62
C ASN A 601 28.51 -1.60 16.51
N ILE A 602 27.51 -0.73 16.37
CA ILE A 602 27.34 0.47 17.21
C ILE A 602 26.14 0.23 18.12
N ASN A 603 26.39 -0.06 19.39
CA ASN A 603 25.37 -0.45 20.36
C ASN A 603 24.64 0.72 21.03
N CYS A 604 25.21 1.94 21.08
CA CYS A 604 24.62 3.09 21.75
C CYS A 604 25.08 4.43 21.15
N ALA A 605 24.45 5.54 21.55
CA ALA A 605 24.76 6.89 21.07
C ALA A 605 26.24 7.26 21.31
N VAL A 606 26.89 7.79 20.26
CA VAL A 606 28.34 8.03 20.21
C VAL A 606 28.74 9.22 21.07
N GLY A 607 29.50 8.90 22.12
CA GLY A 607 30.11 9.81 23.08
C GLY A 607 30.83 8.97 24.14
N ILE A 608 31.75 8.11 23.70
CA ILE A 608 32.38 7.09 24.55
C ILE A 608 33.22 7.77 25.62
N SER A 609 32.64 8.01 26.78
CA SER A 609 33.42 8.21 28.00
C SER A 609 33.86 6.83 28.50
N ARG A 610 35.13 6.70 28.86
CA ARG A 610 35.66 5.47 29.42
C ARG A 610 35.44 5.48 30.94
N LEU A 611 34.82 4.44 31.49
CA LEU A 611 34.84 4.26 32.93
C LEU A 611 36.21 3.69 33.33
N ALA A 612 37.00 4.45 34.10
CA ALA A 612 38.28 4.00 34.66
C ALA A 612 38.26 3.86 36.20
N SER A 613 37.16 4.25 36.85
CA SER A 613 37.02 4.19 38.31
C SER A 613 36.21 2.98 38.75
N TRP A 614 36.88 2.06 39.45
CA TRP A 614 36.30 0.80 39.93
C TRP A 614 35.98 0.81 41.44
N GLY A 615 36.08 1.99 42.07
CA GLY A 615 35.77 2.22 43.48
C GLY A 615 34.26 2.37 43.74
N ARG A 616 33.93 3.07 44.82
CA ARG A 616 32.54 3.53 45.08
C ARG A 616 32.21 4.69 44.14
N ILE A 617 30.95 4.78 43.70
CA ILE A 617 30.50 5.90 42.87
C ILE A 617 30.47 7.17 43.72
N LYS A 618 31.09 8.24 43.21
CA LYS A 618 30.97 9.59 43.78
C LYS A 618 29.67 10.21 43.31
N HIS A 619 28.60 9.99 44.08
CA HIS A 619 27.26 10.45 43.76
C HIS A 619 27.10 11.98 43.85
N LEU A 620 26.37 12.54 42.88
CA LEU A 620 25.90 13.93 42.94
C LEU A 620 24.96 14.15 44.14
N GLU A 621 24.76 15.40 44.54
CA GLU A 621 23.99 15.75 45.75
C GLU A 621 22.58 15.16 45.80
N LYS A 622 21.85 15.18 44.68
CA LYS A 622 20.54 14.51 44.55
C LYS A 622 20.57 13.06 45.05
N TRP A 623 21.53 12.28 44.57
CA TRP A 623 21.66 10.86 44.92
C TRP A 623 22.16 10.67 46.36
N ARG A 624 23.03 11.57 46.86
CA ARG A 624 23.45 11.57 48.27
C ARG A 624 22.26 11.78 49.21
N ASN A 625 21.31 12.64 48.86
CA ASN A 625 20.09 12.85 49.63
C ASN A 625 19.17 11.61 49.59
N PHE A 626 19.12 10.89 48.46
CA PHE A 626 18.39 9.62 48.39
C PHE A 626 19.02 8.52 49.24
N ILE A 627 20.34 8.47 49.34
CA ILE A 627 21.03 7.57 50.27
C ILE A 627 20.65 7.90 51.71
N ARG A 628 20.75 9.17 52.11
CA ARG A 628 20.47 9.61 53.48
C ARG A 628 19.03 9.34 53.90
N SER A 629 18.08 9.49 53.00
CA SER A 629 16.65 9.25 53.25
C SER A 629 16.25 7.77 53.14
N GLY A 630 17.17 6.87 52.78
CA GLY A 630 16.86 5.46 52.50
C GLY A 630 16.09 5.25 51.18
N ALA A 631 15.87 6.30 50.39
CA ALA A 631 15.26 6.19 49.07
C ALA A 631 16.15 5.46 48.05
N MET A 632 17.47 5.41 48.29
CA MET A 632 18.44 4.59 47.55
C MET A 632 19.22 3.68 48.50
N ARG A 633 19.35 2.40 48.13
CA ARG A 633 20.16 1.42 48.87
C ARG A 633 21.59 1.44 48.36
N ILE A 634 22.57 1.61 49.25
CA ILE A 634 24.00 1.50 48.91
C ILE A 634 24.34 0.04 48.58
N ALA A 635 25.20 -0.18 47.59
CA ALA A 635 25.60 -1.51 47.17
C ALA A 635 26.47 -2.19 48.22
N LYS A 636 26.47 -3.52 48.28
CA LYS A 636 27.39 -4.25 49.17
C LYS A 636 28.85 -4.12 48.74
N PHE A 637 29.08 -4.04 47.44
CA PHE A 637 30.42 -4.08 46.83
C PHE A 637 30.77 -2.76 46.14
N THR A 638 32.05 -2.51 45.92
CA THR A 638 32.50 -1.49 44.95
C THR A 638 32.17 -1.95 43.53
N VAL A 639 32.21 -1.05 42.55
CA VAL A 639 31.98 -1.40 41.14
C VAL A 639 32.92 -2.53 40.67
N GLY A 640 34.21 -2.47 41.04
CA GLY A 640 35.20 -3.49 40.67
C GLY A 640 34.96 -4.85 41.31
N ARG A 641 34.55 -4.88 42.59
CA ARG A 641 34.23 -6.15 43.27
C ARG A 641 32.90 -6.73 42.81
N PHE A 642 31.93 -5.87 42.46
CA PHE A 642 30.69 -6.27 41.79
C PHE A 642 31.01 -6.89 40.43
N PHE A 643 31.82 -6.22 39.60
CA PHE A 643 32.28 -6.74 38.30
C PHE A 643 32.90 -8.13 38.44
N GLN A 644 33.88 -8.28 39.34
CA GLN A 644 34.57 -9.55 39.54
C GLN A 644 33.60 -10.64 40.00
N LYS A 645 32.63 -10.30 40.85
CA LYS A 645 31.60 -11.26 41.27
C LYS A 645 30.64 -11.62 40.15
N LEU A 646 30.28 -10.69 39.27
CA LEU A 646 29.36 -10.92 38.16
C LEU A 646 30.02 -11.80 37.10
N PHE A 647 31.16 -11.33 36.57
CA PHE A 647 31.87 -11.92 35.44
C PHE A 647 32.85 -13.05 35.79
N GLY A 648 33.28 -13.15 37.05
CA GLY A 648 34.24 -14.18 37.48
C GLY A 648 35.71 -13.84 37.22
N PHE A 649 36.01 -12.69 36.60
CA PHE A 649 37.38 -12.22 36.34
C PHE A 649 37.58 -10.76 36.74
N LYS A 650 38.84 -10.35 36.90
CA LYS A 650 39.19 -8.98 37.31
C LYS A 650 38.83 -7.99 36.20
N HIS A 651 38.20 -6.89 36.57
CA HIS A 651 37.82 -5.83 35.64
C HIS A 651 39.01 -5.29 34.81
N PRO A 652 38.78 -4.85 33.56
CA PRO A 652 39.81 -4.23 32.75
C PRO A 652 40.18 -2.82 33.28
N ARG A 653 41.19 -2.20 32.66
CA ARG A 653 41.59 -0.82 33.00
C ARG A 653 40.46 0.18 32.73
N TYR A 654 39.74 0.00 31.63
CA TYR A 654 38.60 0.81 31.25
C TYR A 654 37.52 -0.01 30.56
N VAL A 655 36.28 0.47 30.62
CA VAL A 655 35.14 -0.04 29.84
C VAL A 655 34.37 1.09 29.15
N HIS A 656 33.68 0.72 28.07
CA HIS A 656 32.66 1.55 27.43
C HIS A 656 31.37 1.50 28.27
N TRP A 657 30.60 2.60 28.29
CA TRP A 657 29.27 2.61 28.91
C TRP A 657 28.26 3.33 28.02
N CYS A 658 26.98 2.95 28.18
CA CYS A 658 25.86 3.47 27.41
C CYS A 658 25.11 4.53 28.25
N PRO A 659 25.17 5.82 27.90
CA PRO A 659 24.46 6.85 28.63
C PRO A 659 22.96 6.56 28.73
N GLY A 660 22.38 6.77 29.92
CA GLY A 660 20.95 6.57 30.15
C GLY A 660 20.49 5.12 30.00
N ALA A 661 21.39 4.14 30.00
CA ALA A 661 21.07 2.73 29.79
C ALA A 661 20.23 2.47 28.53
N CYS A 662 20.47 3.24 27.47
CA CYS A 662 19.80 3.10 26.18
C CYS A 662 20.77 2.49 25.16
N PHE A 663 20.47 1.29 24.68
CA PHE A 663 21.37 0.53 23.78
C PHE A 663 20.60 -0.53 22.98
N ALA A 664 21.23 -1.02 21.92
CA ALA A 664 20.80 -2.20 21.17
C ALA A 664 21.83 -3.32 21.27
N THR A 665 21.35 -4.55 21.15
CA THR A 665 22.19 -5.76 21.09
C THR A 665 21.50 -6.82 20.23
N THR A 666 22.22 -7.87 19.88
CA THR A 666 21.70 -8.99 19.10
C THR A 666 21.43 -10.20 19.98
N ARG A 667 20.51 -11.09 19.55
CA ARG A 667 20.29 -12.40 20.18
C ARG A 667 21.59 -13.15 20.39
N GLU A 668 22.45 -13.17 19.37
CA GLU A 668 23.76 -13.84 19.41
C GLU A 668 24.63 -13.30 20.56
N ILE A 669 24.71 -11.97 20.71
CA ILE A 669 25.50 -11.34 21.76
C ILE A 669 24.91 -11.63 23.15
N ILE A 670 23.58 -11.54 23.31
CA ILE A 670 22.93 -11.91 24.58
C ILE A 670 23.26 -13.35 24.95
N GLN A 671 23.24 -14.26 23.98
CA GLN A 671 23.46 -15.69 24.19
C GLN A 671 24.92 -16.10 24.39
N LYS A 672 25.90 -15.17 24.24
CA LYS A 672 27.29 -15.40 24.66
C LYS A 672 27.41 -15.68 26.17
N HIS A 673 26.47 -15.16 26.97
CA HIS A 673 26.36 -15.49 28.38
C HIS A 673 25.21 -16.47 28.61
N PRO A 674 25.40 -17.56 29.36
CA PRO A 674 24.31 -18.50 29.65
C PRO A 674 23.20 -17.82 30.45
N LYS A 675 21.96 -18.32 30.35
CA LYS A 675 20.81 -17.80 31.10
C LYS A 675 21.07 -17.59 32.61
N ASP A 676 21.83 -18.48 33.24
CA ASP A 676 22.23 -18.38 34.65
C ASP A 676 23.05 -17.13 35.00
N PHE A 677 23.81 -16.59 34.04
CA PHE A 677 24.49 -15.31 34.21
C PHE A 677 23.48 -14.18 34.47
N TYR A 678 22.40 -14.13 33.69
CA TYR A 678 21.35 -13.12 33.82
C TYR A 678 20.52 -13.32 35.09
N ILE A 679 20.22 -14.58 35.47
CA ILE A 679 19.57 -14.92 36.74
C ILE A 679 20.41 -14.43 37.93
N LYS A 680 21.73 -14.63 37.88
CA LYS A 680 22.65 -14.08 38.87
C LYS A 680 22.68 -12.56 38.83
N ALA A 681 22.66 -11.95 37.65
CA ALA A 681 22.67 -10.50 37.48
C ALA A 681 21.44 -9.84 38.12
N ILE A 682 20.22 -10.36 37.87
CA ILE A 682 18.98 -9.75 38.37
C ILE A 682 18.88 -9.79 39.90
N SER A 683 19.48 -10.81 40.54
CA SER A 683 19.51 -10.95 42.01
C SER A 683 20.22 -9.81 42.76
N TYR A 684 20.97 -8.95 42.06
CA TYR A 684 21.60 -7.78 42.67
C TYR A 684 20.66 -6.57 42.76
N VAL A 685 19.54 -6.58 42.03
CA VAL A 685 18.66 -5.41 41.86
C VAL A 685 17.19 -5.67 42.18
N ASP A 686 16.78 -6.92 42.37
CA ASP A 686 15.38 -7.34 42.62
C ASP A 686 14.84 -7.02 44.02
N ASN A 687 15.69 -6.58 44.95
CA ASN A 687 15.32 -6.42 46.37
C ASN A 687 15.04 -4.98 46.82
N HIS A 688 15.16 -3.98 45.93
CA HIS A 688 14.95 -2.57 46.29
C HIS A 688 14.51 -1.76 45.06
N ARG A 689 13.69 -0.72 45.25
CA ARG A 689 13.25 0.17 44.14
C ARG A 689 14.39 0.87 43.41
N ASN A 690 15.39 1.29 44.17
CA ASN A 690 16.54 2.05 43.69
C ASN A 690 17.82 1.52 44.36
N PRO A 691 18.35 0.38 43.92
CA PRO A 691 19.63 -0.14 44.39
C PRO A 691 20.78 0.56 43.68
N GLU A 692 21.87 0.86 44.39
CA GLU A 692 23.07 1.45 43.79
C GLU A 692 23.65 0.56 42.67
N GLU A 693 23.46 -0.76 42.74
CA GLU A 693 23.83 -1.70 41.67
C GLU A 693 23.15 -1.39 40.32
N GLY A 694 21.99 -0.73 40.30
CA GLY A 694 21.40 -0.24 39.03
C GLY A 694 22.30 0.77 38.32
N HIS A 695 22.99 1.63 39.05
CA HIS A 695 24.01 2.52 38.49
C HIS A 695 25.28 1.76 38.04
N TYR A 696 25.52 0.55 38.57
CA TYR A 696 26.64 -0.28 38.13
C TYR A 696 26.30 -0.91 36.78
N PHE A 697 25.08 -1.41 36.62
CA PHE A 697 24.57 -1.94 35.36
C PHE A 697 24.52 -0.90 34.24
N GLU A 698 24.03 0.32 34.50
CA GLU A 698 24.07 1.43 33.53
C GLU A 698 25.49 1.65 32.95
N ARG A 699 26.52 1.47 33.79
CA ARG A 699 27.92 1.60 33.41
C ARG A 699 28.49 0.38 32.69
N LEU A 700 27.82 -0.76 32.79
CA LEU A 700 28.32 -2.06 32.34
C LEU A 700 27.51 -2.67 31.19
N TRP A 701 26.38 -2.10 30.77
CA TRP A 701 25.58 -2.66 29.66
C TRP A 701 26.41 -2.90 28.40
N SER A 702 27.21 -1.92 27.98
CA SER A 702 28.12 -2.12 26.84
C SER A 702 29.12 -3.24 27.05
N THR A 703 29.52 -3.55 28.29
CA THR A 703 30.48 -4.63 28.60
C THR A 703 29.80 -5.99 28.69
N ILE A 704 28.55 -6.03 29.15
CA ILE A 704 27.73 -7.25 29.16
C ILE A 704 27.43 -7.69 27.73
N PHE A 705 27.33 -6.74 26.79
CA PHE A 705 26.96 -6.98 25.39
C PHE A 705 28.06 -6.63 24.39
N SER A 706 29.33 -6.82 24.77
CA SER A 706 30.50 -6.71 23.87
C SER A 706 31.09 -8.06 23.54
#